data_AF-A0AAE9JU08-F1
#
_entry.id   AF-A0AAE9JU08-F1
#
_cell.length_a   1.000
_cell.length_b   1.000
_cell.length_c   1.000
_cell.angle_alpha   90.00
_cell.angle_beta   90.00
_cell.angle_gamma   90.00
#
_symmetry.space_group_name_H-M   'P 1'
#
loop_
_entity.id
_entity.type
_entity.pdbx_description
1 polymer ?
#
loop_
_entity_poly.entity_id
_entity_poly.type
_entity_poly.pdbx_seq_one_letter_code
_entity_poly.pdbx_strand_id
1 'polypeptide(L)'
;MPIIRSRQNDREISESPSTTKSLQVPLETSFFATVSSLVPWIVVGIEKLIENLDITTCLAIFGVVFVGALYLIHVIALCYGTFHLHKVNEPDAILPGVSIIKPIMGTDKNLETNLASFFTAQYHQFELLFCFHSPEDVAVPVVKALIKRYPDVDATICFQEHEIGFNPKINNMNPGYMTSKYPLVMISDSTIFTRPDGILDLAKRIMSQEKLGLITQIPFCMDRVGLANCFEQVFFGTAHAKMYLAGNFLGFNCPTGMSSIFKKAALEECGGMAAFKDYMAEDYFVGKLMAARGYKSGISNQPALQNSAATTFKSFANRVGRWAKLRIAMMPQVIFVEPLQDCFPAGIIFALGVYHLFNINIPMTIFLNFLFWIFMDYMIMRVMQNGPLTVSLVQFIGFWLFRELSSPVIFIKALMEPSVRWRNNIFHVNMSGYDNLLNLTGSHIRGYQLSRLIGHGSYGAVYQAISGLDTIAMKVSMQEEDLLIEASALQLLYYSNISPRFHFTGKYGPYHIIGMELLTYDLELIRETTPWKSYKRPTLIRIAYQMMKCLQALHELRLVHRDVKLSNFALTQPKTPGNQVSVKILDFGLSHVYADADGNLRDDPRDFNFSKMKYSSYDVSLGCDPAPKDDVIQASYAILYASGFDFRQKLKSPENDLMNWKRELIRTSGDTLPLMMKFMTPFFEMVGELNDIIPVNHDLLKQRIQECLSEVDANSDLILTQEDGQPLLI
;
A
#
# COMPACT_ATOMS: atom_id res chain seq x y z
N MET A 1 -85.15 -49.27 7.86
CA MET A 1 -86.30 -49.15 8.80
C MET A 1 -85.75 -48.77 10.17
N PRO A 2 -86.34 -47.81 10.92
CA PRO A 2 -87.09 -46.65 10.43
C PRO A 2 -86.83 -45.33 11.24
N ILE A 3 -87.26 -44.20 10.65
CA ILE A 3 -87.95 -43.03 11.27
C ILE A 3 -87.12 -42.09 12.19
N ILE A 4 -86.76 -40.86 11.79
CA ILE A 4 -87.55 -39.62 11.53
C ILE A 4 -88.17 -38.98 12.80
N ARG A 5 -87.77 -37.74 13.10
CA ARG A 5 -88.60 -36.55 13.46
C ARG A 5 -87.67 -35.42 13.94
N SER A 6 -87.36 -34.40 13.14
CA SER A 6 -88.14 -33.17 12.86
C SER A 6 -88.52 -32.33 14.10
N ARG A 7 -87.93 -31.14 14.23
CA ARG A 7 -88.64 -29.85 14.20
C ARG A 7 -87.69 -28.64 14.29
N GLN A 8 -88.10 -27.60 13.57
CA GLN A 8 -87.48 -26.30 13.30
C GLN A 8 -87.55 -25.30 14.46
N ASN A 9 -86.58 -24.37 14.42
CA ASN A 9 -86.60 -22.93 14.77
C ASN A 9 -86.89 -22.55 16.24
N ASP A 10 -86.14 -21.65 16.90
CA ASP A 10 -85.69 -20.32 16.46
C ASP A 10 -84.47 -19.78 17.26
N ARG A 11 -83.60 -19.00 16.58
CA ARG A 11 -82.72 -17.88 17.04
C ARG A 11 -81.59 -18.22 18.04
N GLU A 12 -80.35 -17.72 17.97
CA GLU A 12 -79.80 -16.47 17.42
C GLU A 12 -78.26 -16.59 17.28
N ILE A 13 -77.74 -16.23 16.10
CA ILE A 13 -76.52 -15.44 15.78
C ILE A 13 -75.30 -15.53 16.74
N SER A 14 -74.22 -16.22 16.32
CA SER A 14 -73.00 -15.60 15.76
C SER A 14 -71.88 -16.65 15.63
N GLU A 15 -71.16 -16.59 14.52
CA GLU A 15 -70.35 -17.65 13.93
C GLU A 15 -69.04 -17.93 14.66
N SER A 16 -68.67 -19.22 14.71
CA SER A 16 -67.29 -19.69 14.88
C SER A 16 -66.97 -20.67 13.77
N PRO A 17 -65.76 -20.65 13.19
CA PRO A 17 -65.20 -21.88 12.64
C PRO A 17 -63.86 -22.22 13.29
N SER A 18 -63.84 -23.48 13.73
CA SER A 18 -62.72 -24.37 13.99
C SER A 18 -61.55 -24.24 13.03
N THR A 19 -60.31 -24.42 13.51
CA THR A 19 -59.40 -25.50 13.05
C THR A 19 -58.10 -25.60 13.87
N THR A 20 -57.77 -26.83 14.28
CA THR A 20 -56.43 -27.40 14.58
C THR A 20 -55.46 -26.60 15.46
N LYS A 21 -55.41 -26.98 16.76
CA LYS A 21 -54.33 -26.61 17.69
C LYS A 21 -53.01 -27.30 17.33
N SER A 22 -52.03 -26.53 16.86
CA SER A 22 -50.61 -26.85 16.94
C SER A 22 -50.10 -26.56 18.35
N LEU A 23 -49.46 -27.54 18.99
CA LEU A 23 -48.71 -27.35 20.23
C LEU A 23 -47.44 -26.53 19.91
N GLN A 24 -47.43 -25.23 20.21
CA GLN A 24 -46.22 -24.42 20.28
C GLN A 24 -45.94 -24.08 21.75
N VAL A 25 -44.80 -24.56 22.25
CA VAL A 25 -44.28 -24.25 23.58
C VAL A 25 -43.57 -22.89 23.53
N PRO A 26 -43.90 -21.91 24.40
CA PRO A 26 -43.25 -20.62 24.42
C PRO A 26 -42.03 -20.65 25.36
N LEU A 27 -40.90 -21.20 24.90
CA LEU A 27 -39.66 -21.23 25.69
C LEU A 27 -38.73 -20.03 25.40
N GLU A 28 -38.74 -19.50 24.17
CA GLU A 28 -37.79 -18.44 23.77
C GLU A 28 -38.16 -17.05 24.29
N THR A 29 -39.45 -16.70 24.33
CA THR A 29 -39.92 -15.39 24.83
C THR A 29 -39.76 -15.24 26.34
N SER A 30 -39.86 -16.34 27.09
CA SER A 30 -39.63 -16.36 28.55
C SER A 30 -38.16 -16.12 28.90
N PHE A 31 -37.22 -16.71 28.16
CA PHE A 31 -35.79 -16.53 28.43
C PHE A 31 -35.32 -15.10 28.16
N PHE A 32 -35.68 -14.52 27.01
CA PHE A 32 -35.30 -13.15 26.67
C PHE A 32 -35.96 -12.10 27.59
N ALA A 33 -37.21 -12.31 28.00
CA ALA A 33 -37.86 -11.43 28.98
C ALA A 33 -37.21 -11.52 30.37
N THR A 34 -36.81 -12.71 30.80
CA THR A 34 -36.13 -12.92 32.08
C THR A 34 -34.74 -12.29 32.07
N VAL A 35 -33.96 -12.49 31.01
CA VAL A 35 -32.63 -11.86 30.84
C VAL A 35 -32.77 -10.33 30.76
N SER A 36 -33.73 -9.81 29.99
CA SER A 36 -33.99 -8.36 29.90
C SER A 36 -34.40 -7.74 31.25
N SER A 37 -35.13 -8.47 32.10
CA SER A 37 -35.49 -8.02 33.44
C SER A 37 -34.32 -8.03 34.45
N LEU A 38 -33.26 -8.79 34.17
CA LEU A 38 -32.05 -8.86 34.99
C LEU A 38 -31.04 -7.76 34.61
N VAL A 39 -31.07 -7.24 33.37
CA VAL A 39 -30.13 -6.21 32.90
C VAL A 39 -30.11 -4.96 33.80
N PRO A 40 -31.25 -4.36 34.20
CA PRO A 40 -31.22 -3.20 35.09
C PRO A 40 -30.62 -3.50 36.47
N TRP A 41 -30.86 -4.69 37.02
CA TRP A 41 -30.29 -5.11 38.31
C TRP A 41 -28.79 -5.43 38.21
N ILE A 42 -28.35 -5.96 37.08
CA ILE A 42 -26.93 -6.16 36.78
C ILE A 42 -26.23 -4.80 36.60
N VAL A 43 -26.85 -3.86 35.89
CA VAL A 43 -26.33 -2.50 35.70
C VAL A 43 -26.24 -1.77 37.04
N VAL A 44 -27.30 -1.77 37.85
CA VAL A 44 -27.28 -1.16 39.20
C VAL A 44 -26.32 -1.88 40.15
N GLY A 45 -26.18 -3.21 40.01
CA GLY A 45 -25.22 -4.01 40.77
C GLY A 45 -23.77 -3.70 40.40
N ILE A 46 -23.49 -3.50 39.10
CA ILE A 46 -22.19 -3.08 38.57
C ILE A 46 -21.91 -1.62 38.96
N GLU A 47 -22.88 -0.72 38.87
CA GLU A 47 -22.77 0.68 39.30
C GLU A 47 -22.43 0.78 40.79
N LYS A 48 -23.12 0.03 41.67
CA LYS A 48 -22.78 -0.06 43.09
C LYS A 48 -21.42 -0.70 43.37
N LEU A 49 -20.98 -1.63 42.52
CA LEU A 49 -19.64 -2.23 42.63
C LEU A 49 -18.57 -1.20 42.24
N ILE A 50 -18.80 -0.45 41.15
CA ILE A 50 -17.92 0.60 40.63
C ILE A 50 -17.84 1.79 41.58
N GLU A 51 -18.94 2.18 42.23
CA GLU A 51 -18.97 3.26 43.23
C GLU A 51 -18.10 2.97 44.47
N ASN A 52 -17.84 1.69 44.76
CA ASN A 52 -17.02 1.25 45.90
C ASN A 52 -15.61 0.79 45.51
N LEU A 53 -15.25 0.81 44.22
CA LEU A 53 -13.94 0.41 43.73
C LEU A 53 -13.05 1.64 43.52
N ASP A 54 -12.01 1.75 44.34
CA ASP A 54 -10.94 2.72 44.14
C ASP A 54 -10.15 2.43 42.86
N ILE A 55 -9.64 3.49 42.21
CA ILE A 55 -8.89 3.42 40.95
C ILE A 55 -7.73 2.42 41.04
N THR A 56 -7.09 2.32 42.19
CA THR A 56 -6.01 1.37 42.49
C THR A 56 -6.47 -0.08 42.43
N THR A 57 -7.64 -0.41 42.97
CA THR A 57 -8.23 -1.75 42.84
C THR A 57 -8.62 -2.06 41.40
N CYS A 58 -9.19 -1.10 40.66
CA CYS A 58 -9.49 -1.26 39.23
C CYS A 58 -8.22 -1.56 38.41
N LEU A 59 -7.13 -0.81 38.65
CA LEU A 59 -5.84 -1.03 37.99
C LEU A 59 -5.22 -2.39 38.37
N ALA A 60 -5.34 -2.80 39.63
CA ALA A 60 -4.87 -4.10 40.10
C ALA A 60 -5.63 -5.27 39.42
N ILE A 61 -6.96 -5.18 39.34
CA ILE A 61 -7.79 -6.17 38.63
C ILE A 61 -7.40 -6.21 37.15
N PHE A 62 -7.30 -5.06 36.50
CA PHE A 62 -6.88 -4.98 35.11
C PHE A 62 -5.51 -5.62 34.88
N GLY A 63 -4.53 -5.32 35.74
CA GLY A 63 -3.19 -5.88 35.66
C GLY A 63 -3.17 -7.41 35.80
N VAL A 64 -3.92 -7.95 36.77
CA VAL A 64 -4.04 -9.40 36.97
C VAL A 64 -4.73 -10.08 35.77
N VAL A 65 -5.81 -9.51 35.26
CA VAL A 65 -6.52 -10.04 34.08
C VAL A 65 -5.65 -9.97 32.83
N PHE A 66 -4.96 -8.85 32.61
CA PHE A 66 -4.06 -8.66 31.49
C PHE A 66 -2.94 -9.70 31.47
N VAL A 67 -2.23 -9.88 32.59
CA VAL A 67 -1.14 -10.86 32.67
C VAL A 67 -1.68 -12.30 32.66
N GLY A 68 -2.86 -12.55 33.25
CA GLY A 68 -3.56 -13.82 33.13
C GLY A 68 -3.85 -14.19 31.67
N ALA A 69 -4.24 -13.22 30.84
CA ALA A 69 -4.41 -13.43 29.40
C ALA A 69 -3.07 -13.74 28.71
N LEU A 70 -1.96 -13.11 29.12
CA LEU A 70 -0.63 -13.45 28.60
C LEU A 70 -0.22 -14.89 28.97
N TYR A 71 -0.52 -15.37 30.18
CA TYR A 71 -0.28 -16.78 30.54
C TYR A 71 -1.12 -17.72 29.68
N LEU A 72 -2.39 -17.39 29.44
CA LEU A 72 -3.25 -18.16 28.55
C LEU A 72 -2.68 -18.22 27.12
N ILE A 73 -2.13 -17.11 26.61
CA ILE A 73 -1.44 -17.08 25.31
C ILE A 73 -0.27 -18.07 25.25
N HIS A 74 0.53 -18.19 26.32
CA HIS A 74 1.62 -19.18 26.37
C HIS A 74 1.08 -20.61 26.32
N VAL A 75 0.03 -20.90 27.08
CA VAL A 75 -0.59 -22.23 27.12
C VAL A 75 -1.19 -22.59 25.77
N ILE A 76 -1.96 -21.67 25.17
CA ILE A 76 -2.52 -21.84 23.82
C ILE A 76 -1.40 -22.09 22.81
N ALA A 77 -0.36 -21.25 22.80
CA ALA A 77 0.74 -21.39 21.86
C ALA A 77 1.44 -22.75 21.99
N LEU A 78 1.68 -23.21 23.21
CA LEU A 78 2.31 -24.51 23.47
C LEU A 78 1.41 -25.66 23.01
N CYS A 79 0.16 -25.72 23.48
CA CYS A 79 -0.78 -26.78 23.13
C CYS A 79 -1.06 -26.83 21.62
N TYR A 80 -1.32 -25.66 21.02
CA TYR A 80 -1.56 -25.55 19.59
C TYR A 80 -0.31 -25.92 18.78
N GLY A 81 0.86 -25.43 19.18
CA GLY A 81 2.14 -25.75 18.53
C GLY A 81 2.42 -27.25 18.51
N THR A 82 2.21 -27.94 19.63
CA THR A 82 2.40 -29.40 19.72
C THR A 82 1.46 -30.17 18.79
N PHE A 83 0.23 -29.70 18.61
CA PHE A 83 -0.74 -30.36 17.74
C PHE A 83 -0.62 -29.96 16.26
N HIS A 84 -0.21 -28.72 15.99
CA HIS A 84 -0.24 -28.12 14.66
C HIS A 84 1.06 -28.34 13.88
N LEU A 85 2.21 -28.16 14.54
CA LEU A 85 3.50 -28.17 13.85
C LEU A 85 3.98 -29.59 13.53
N HIS A 86 4.88 -29.68 12.57
CA HIS A 86 5.62 -30.90 12.19
C HIS A 86 4.74 -32.07 11.71
N LYS A 87 3.54 -31.76 11.22
CA LYS A 87 2.70 -32.76 10.56
C LYS A 87 3.39 -33.28 9.29
N VAL A 88 3.38 -34.60 9.15
CA VAL A 88 3.86 -35.26 7.94
C VAL A 88 2.77 -35.18 6.88
N ASN A 89 3.14 -34.69 5.69
CA ASN A 89 2.24 -34.61 4.56
C ASN A 89 2.60 -35.68 3.54
N GLU A 90 1.62 -36.49 3.13
CA GLU A 90 1.78 -37.41 2.00
C GLU A 90 1.66 -36.67 0.66
N PRO A 91 2.39 -37.05 -0.40
CA PRO A 91 2.23 -36.44 -1.71
C PRO A 91 0.79 -36.52 -2.23
N ASP A 92 0.28 -35.42 -2.77
CA ASP A 92 -1.08 -35.35 -3.33
C ASP A 92 -1.01 -34.67 -4.71
N ALA A 93 -1.31 -35.45 -5.74
CA ALA A 93 -1.24 -35.00 -7.14
C ALA A 93 -2.46 -34.19 -7.60
N ILE A 94 -3.51 -34.08 -6.76
CA ILE A 94 -4.74 -33.34 -7.08
C ILE A 94 -4.55 -31.84 -6.82
N LEU A 95 -3.51 -31.46 -6.06
CA LEU A 95 -3.25 -30.08 -5.73
C LEU A 95 -2.88 -29.26 -6.99
N PRO A 96 -3.17 -27.96 -7.00
CA PRO A 96 -2.79 -27.11 -8.11
C PRO A 96 -1.27 -26.89 -8.16
N GLY A 97 -0.74 -26.57 -9.34
CA GLY A 97 0.66 -26.15 -9.46
C GLY A 97 0.98 -24.90 -8.64
N VAL A 98 2.26 -24.66 -8.37
CA VAL A 98 2.74 -23.49 -7.60
C VAL A 98 3.82 -22.73 -8.36
N SER A 99 3.65 -21.42 -8.51
CA SER A 99 4.69 -20.52 -9.03
C SER A 99 5.47 -19.91 -7.88
N ILE A 100 6.76 -20.21 -7.78
CA ILE A 100 7.59 -19.80 -6.64
C ILE A 100 8.50 -18.65 -7.06
N ILE A 101 8.25 -17.48 -6.51
CA ILE A 101 8.98 -16.25 -6.79
C ILE A 101 10.06 -16.06 -5.73
N LYS A 102 11.30 -15.94 -6.21
CA LYS A 102 12.51 -15.81 -5.40
C LYS A 102 13.18 -14.47 -5.69
N PRO A 103 12.85 -13.39 -4.95
CA PRO A 103 13.59 -12.14 -5.05
C PRO A 103 15.00 -12.33 -4.50
N ILE A 104 16.02 -12.07 -5.33
CA ILE A 104 17.43 -12.22 -4.99
C ILE A 104 18.13 -10.87 -5.16
N MET A 105 19.08 -10.60 -4.26
CA MET A 105 20.04 -9.51 -4.40
C MET A 105 21.35 -9.89 -3.69
N GLY A 106 22.45 -9.83 -4.43
CA GLY A 106 23.79 -10.14 -3.91
C GLY A 106 23.96 -11.62 -3.56
N THR A 107 25.16 -11.97 -3.09
CA THR A 107 25.49 -13.33 -2.65
C THR A 107 25.61 -13.45 -1.14
N ASP A 108 25.31 -14.63 -0.63
CA ASP A 108 25.65 -15.06 0.72
C ASP A 108 26.29 -16.45 0.68
N LYS A 109 27.01 -16.85 1.74
CA LYS A 109 27.76 -18.13 1.78
C LYS A 109 26.88 -19.38 1.63
N ASN A 110 25.61 -19.28 1.99
CA ASN A 110 24.62 -20.36 1.98
C ASN A 110 23.61 -20.21 0.84
N LEU A 111 23.73 -19.18 -0.01
CA LEU A 111 22.77 -18.88 -1.07
C LEU A 111 22.56 -20.08 -1.98
N GLU A 112 23.63 -20.72 -2.47
CA GLU A 112 23.53 -21.89 -3.34
C GLU A 112 22.74 -23.03 -2.67
N THR A 113 23.06 -23.35 -1.41
CA THR A 113 22.36 -24.39 -0.63
C THR A 113 20.89 -24.07 -0.45
N ASN A 114 20.56 -22.81 -0.14
CA ASN A 114 19.18 -22.37 0.06
C ASN A 114 18.38 -22.47 -1.24
N LEU A 115 18.93 -22.01 -2.36
CA LEU A 115 18.26 -22.10 -3.66
C LEU A 115 18.16 -23.55 -4.14
N ALA A 116 19.22 -24.36 -3.99
CA ALA A 116 19.24 -25.78 -4.34
C ALA A 116 18.13 -26.57 -3.63
N SER A 117 17.79 -26.21 -2.38
CA SER A 117 16.71 -26.88 -1.64
C SER A 117 15.34 -26.84 -2.34
N PHE A 118 15.08 -25.79 -3.13
CA PHE A 118 13.84 -25.66 -3.91
C PHE A 118 13.84 -26.53 -5.17
N PHE A 119 15.00 -26.78 -5.78
CA PHE A 119 15.11 -27.71 -6.91
C PHE A 119 14.90 -29.17 -6.49
N THR A 120 15.19 -29.50 -5.23
CA THR A 120 15.02 -30.85 -4.66
C THR A 120 13.69 -31.02 -3.92
N ALA A 121 12.78 -30.06 -4.00
CA ALA A 121 11.51 -30.13 -3.29
C ALA A 121 10.58 -31.20 -3.89
N GLN A 122 9.86 -31.90 -3.03
CA GLN A 122 8.97 -33.01 -3.38
C GLN A 122 7.54 -32.47 -3.60
N TYR A 123 7.32 -31.85 -4.75
CA TYR A 123 6.00 -31.40 -5.19
C TYR A 123 5.78 -31.73 -6.66
N HIS A 124 4.57 -32.13 -7.03
CA HIS A 124 4.30 -32.73 -8.34
C HIS A 124 4.43 -31.73 -9.50
N GLN A 125 4.10 -30.45 -9.28
CA GLN A 125 4.10 -29.44 -10.34
C GLN A 125 4.40 -28.05 -9.77
N PHE A 126 5.55 -27.49 -10.09
CA PHE A 126 5.92 -26.14 -9.69
C PHE A 126 6.91 -25.53 -10.68
N GLU A 127 7.03 -24.20 -10.64
CA GLU A 127 8.08 -23.46 -11.34
C GLU A 127 8.83 -22.54 -10.38
N LEU A 128 10.09 -22.25 -10.70
CA LEU A 128 10.96 -21.34 -9.95
C LEU A 128 11.23 -20.07 -10.77
N LEU A 129 10.87 -18.91 -10.22
CA LEU A 129 11.02 -17.61 -10.86
C LEU A 129 12.01 -16.77 -10.04
N PHE A 130 13.27 -16.77 -10.47
CA PHE A 130 14.35 -16.06 -9.80
C PHE A 130 14.41 -14.61 -10.28
N CYS A 131 14.10 -13.68 -9.39
CA CYS A 131 13.94 -12.27 -9.72
C CYS A 131 15.14 -11.43 -9.27
N PHE A 132 15.74 -10.71 -10.20
CA PHE A 132 16.91 -9.85 -9.98
C PHE A 132 16.65 -8.41 -10.40
N HIS A 133 17.29 -7.48 -9.67
CA HIS A 133 17.25 -6.07 -10.03
C HIS A 133 18.01 -5.79 -11.34
N SER A 134 19.18 -6.41 -11.54
CA SER A 134 19.91 -6.27 -12.81
C SER A 134 20.62 -7.58 -13.23
N PRO A 135 20.91 -7.74 -14.54
CA PRO A 135 21.65 -8.88 -15.07
C PRO A 135 23.07 -9.06 -14.53
N GLU A 136 23.65 -7.98 -14.00
CA GLU A 136 25.02 -7.93 -13.47
C GLU A 136 25.12 -8.36 -11.99
N ASP A 137 24.00 -8.72 -11.35
CA ASP A 137 24.02 -9.18 -9.96
C ASP A 137 24.90 -10.43 -9.81
N VAL A 138 25.78 -10.40 -8.81
CA VAL A 138 26.76 -11.46 -8.48
C VAL A 138 26.11 -12.82 -8.17
N ALA A 139 24.82 -12.87 -7.86
CA ALA A 139 24.08 -14.11 -7.67
C ALA A 139 23.53 -14.74 -8.96
N VAL A 140 23.47 -14.01 -10.09
CA VAL A 140 22.98 -14.54 -11.37
C VAL A 140 23.78 -15.77 -11.83
N PRO A 141 25.13 -15.81 -11.77
CA PRO A 141 25.90 -17.00 -12.12
C PRO A 141 25.56 -18.23 -11.26
N VAL A 142 25.26 -18.03 -9.97
CA VAL A 142 24.88 -19.11 -9.04
C VAL A 142 23.56 -19.75 -9.49
N VAL A 143 22.56 -18.92 -9.81
CA VAL A 143 21.27 -19.42 -10.31
C VAL A 143 21.41 -20.13 -11.65
N LYS A 144 22.19 -19.57 -12.60
CA LYS A 144 22.45 -20.23 -13.89
C LYS A 144 23.11 -21.61 -13.72
N ALA A 145 24.04 -21.74 -12.77
CA ALA A 145 24.67 -23.03 -12.46
C ALA A 145 23.66 -24.05 -11.90
N LEU A 146 22.74 -23.61 -11.03
CA LEU A 146 21.68 -24.46 -10.48
C LEU A 146 20.68 -24.91 -11.55
N ILE A 147 20.22 -24.00 -12.43
CA ILE A 147 19.33 -24.34 -13.55
C ILE A 147 19.98 -25.39 -14.45
N LYS A 148 21.29 -25.25 -14.74
CA LYS A 148 22.03 -26.25 -15.52
C LYS A 148 22.16 -27.60 -14.80
N ARG A 149 22.26 -27.59 -13.47
CA ARG A 149 22.40 -28.80 -12.64
C ARG A 149 21.09 -29.58 -12.50
N TYR A 150 19.95 -28.90 -12.58
CA TYR A 150 18.61 -29.48 -12.42
C TYR A 150 17.71 -29.15 -13.62
N PRO A 151 17.99 -29.75 -14.80
CA PRO A 151 17.27 -29.41 -16.05
C PRO A 151 15.80 -29.85 -16.06
N ASP A 152 15.41 -30.78 -15.18
CA ASP A 152 14.04 -31.30 -15.07
C ASP A 152 13.08 -30.35 -14.31
N VAL A 153 13.60 -29.29 -13.69
CA VAL A 153 12.82 -28.29 -12.94
C VAL A 153 12.59 -27.06 -13.81
N ASP A 154 11.33 -26.66 -13.97
CA ASP A 154 10.94 -25.44 -14.69
C ASP A 154 11.44 -24.21 -13.91
N ALA A 155 12.53 -23.60 -14.37
CA ALA A 155 13.20 -22.51 -13.68
C ALA A 155 13.57 -21.39 -14.67
N THR A 156 13.14 -20.17 -14.36
CA THR A 156 13.35 -18.99 -15.19
C THR A 156 13.97 -17.85 -14.38
N ILE A 157 14.82 -17.06 -15.03
CA ILE A 157 15.37 -15.83 -14.47
C ILE A 157 14.56 -14.65 -15.00
N CYS A 158 14.09 -13.80 -14.11
CA CYS A 158 13.37 -12.58 -14.41
C CYS A 158 14.19 -11.37 -13.95
N PHE A 159 14.23 -10.34 -14.78
CA PHE A 159 14.91 -9.09 -14.44
C PHE A 159 13.89 -7.98 -14.26
N GLN A 160 14.16 -7.06 -13.34
CA GLN A 160 13.37 -5.85 -13.18
C GLN A 160 13.48 -5.00 -14.45
N GLU A 161 12.38 -4.84 -15.17
CA GLU A 161 12.34 -4.01 -16.38
C GLU A 161 12.09 -2.53 -16.07
N HIS A 162 11.21 -2.24 -15.10
CA HIS A 162 10.77 -0.89 -14.75
C HIS A 162 10.49 -0.80 -13.24
N GLU A 163 10.76 0.35 -12.62
CA GLU A 163 10.29 0.65 -11.26
C GLU A 163 8.79 0.95 -11.27
N ILE A 164 8.01 0.16 -10.51
CA ILE A 164 6.56 0.34 -10.41
C ILE A 164 6.18 1.23 -9.22
N GLY A 165 6.95 1.21 -8.13
CA GLY A 165 6.76 2.06 -6.95
C GLY A 165 8.00 2.12 -6.05
N PHE A 166 7.83 2.61 -4.82
CA PHE A 166 8.95 2.84 -3.89
C PHE A 166 9.52 1.56 -3.24
N ASN A 167 8.74 0.48 -3.13
CA ASN A 167 9.17 -0.77 -2.51
C ASN A 167 10.09 -1.55 -3.48
N PRO A 168 11.41 -1.66 -3.18
CA PRO A 168 12.35 -2.32 -4.08
C PRO A 168 12.13 -3.84 -4.18
N LYS A 169 11.53 -4.46 -3.16
CA LYS A 169 11.21 -5.89 -3.16
C LYS A 169 10.07 -6.18 -4.14
N ILE A 170 9.01 -5.35 -4.10
CA ILE A 170 7.88 -5.41 -5.05
C ILE A 170 8.37 -5.18 -6.47
N ASN A 171 9.18 -4.14 -6.71
CA ASN A 171 9.78 -3.88 -8.03
C ASN A 171 10.55 -5.09 -8.56
N ASN A 172 11.35 -5.73 -7.70
CA ASN A 172 12.14 -6.89 -8.08
C ASN A 172 11.25 -8.09 -8.42
N MET A 173 10.24 -8.41 -7.60
CA MET A 173 9.44 -9.63 -7.76
C MET A 173 8.27 -9.51 -8.74
N ASN A 174 7.87 -8.30 -9.14
CA ASN A 174 6.73 -8.08 -10.03
C ASN A 174 6.87 -8.74 -11.42
N PRO A 175 8.03 -8.72 -12.10
CA PRO A 175 8.19 -9.45 -13.37
C PRO A 175 7.90 -10.95 -13.22
N GLY A 176 8.43 -11.60 -12.17
CA GLY A 176 8.13 -13.00 -11.86
C GLY A 176 6.65 -13.21 -11.51
N TYR A 177 6.02 -12.24 -10.85
CA TYR A 177 4.58 -12.31 -10.59
C TYR A 177 3.75 -12.29 -11.88
N MET A 178 4.07 -11.40 -12.82
CA MET A 178 3.34 -11.26 -14.08
C MET A 178 3.48 -12.49 -14.98
N THR A 179 4.63 -13.17 -14.93
CA THR A 179 4.90 -14.39 -15.74
C THR A 179 4.46 -15.69 -15.07
N SER A 180 4.03 -15.64 -13.81
CA SER A 180 3.61 -16.84 -13.07
C SER A 180 2.46 -17.59 -13.76
N LYS A 181 2.64 -18.89 -13.97
CA LYS A 181 1.75 -19.78 -14.72
C LYS A 181 0.62 -20.36 -13.87
N TYR A 182 0.85 -20.52 -12.57
CA TYR A 182 0.00 -21.32 -11.70
C TYR A 182 -0.95 -20.50 -10.81
N PRO A 183 -2.07 -21.09 -10.35
CA PRO A 183 -3.06 -20.39 -9.53
C PRO A 183 -2.63 -20.19 -8.07
N LEU A 184 -1.58 -20.88 -7.61
CA LEU A 184 -0.92 -20.60 -6.34
C LEU A 184 0.42 -19.91 -6.59
N VAL A 185 0.67 -18.82 -5.88
CA VAL A 185 1.92 -18.07 -5.95
C VAL A 185 2.60 -18.11 -4.58
N MET A 186 3.84 -18.56 -4.52
CA MET A 186 4.67 -18.53 -3.33
C MET A 186 5.73 -17.45 -3.46
N ILE A 187 5.96 -16.67 -2.42
CA ILE A 187 7.05 -15.70 -2.32
C ILE A 187 7.92 -16.14 -1.17
N SER A 188 9.22 -16.31 -1.42
CA SER A 188 10.15 -16.78 -0.42
C SER A 188 11.50 -16.08 -0.56
N ASP A 189 12.03 -15.57 0.53
CA ASP A 189 13.32 -14.89 0.56
C ASP A 189 14.46 -15.84 0.17
N SER A 190 15.57 -15.29 -0.33
CA SER A 190 16.75 -16.05 -0.76
C SER A 190 17.47 -16.76 0.38
N THR A 191 17.25 -16.31 1.62
CA THR A 191 17.86 -16.87 2.85
C THR A 191 17.09 -18.06 3.42
N ILE A 192 15.93 -18.40 2.86
CA ILE A 192 15.10 -19.50 3.34
C ILE A 192 15.55 -20.80 2.69
N PHE A 193 15.78 -21.80 3.52
CA PHE A 193 15.92 -23.20 3.13
C PHE A 193 14.54 -23.86 3.19
N THR A 194 14.12 -24.54 2.12
CA THR A 194 12.89 -25.32 2.12
C THR A 194 13.17 -26.77 2.45
N ARG A 195 12.33 -27.36 3.30
CA ARG A 195 12.28 -28.81 3.48
C ARG A 195 11.74 -29.47 2.19
N PRO A 196 12.03 -30.77 1.95
CA PRO A 196 11.49 -31.48 0.81
C PRO A 196 9.96 -31.39 0.70
N ASP A 197 9.25 -31.44 1.84
CA ASP A 197 7.79 -31.37 1.93
C ASP A 197 7.23 -29.93 2.11
N GLY A 198 8.08 -28.90 2.07
CA GLY A 198 7.70 -27.52 2.43
C GLY A 198 6.65 -26.91 1.49
N ILE A 199 6.80 -27.09 0.17
CA ILE A 199 5.83 -26.59 -0.82
C ILE A 199 4.50 -27.34 -0.68
N LEU A 200 4.57 -28.67 -0.48
CA LEU A 200 3.41 -29.52 -0.30
C LEU A 200 2.58 -29.11 0.93
N ASP A 201 3.23 -28.83 2.07
CA ASP A 201 2.57 -28.35 3.28
C ASP A 201 1.80 -27.05 3.04
N LEU A 202 2.46 -26.09 2.39
CA LEU A 202 1.87 -24.80 2.05
C LEU A 202 0.66 -24.93 1.11
N ALA A 203 0.81 -25.71 0.04
CA ALA A 203 -0.25 -25.95 -0.94
C ALA A 203 -1.46 -26.68 -0.31
N LYS A 204 -1.22 -27.72 0.49
CA LYS A 204 -2.30 -28.41 1.23
C LYS A 204 -3.02 -27.48 2.18
N ARG A 205 -2.27 -26.66 2.93
CA ARG A 205 -2.86 -25.77 3.92
C ARG A 205 -3.75 -24.73 3.25
N ILE A 206 -3.27 -24.04 2.22
CA ILE A 206 -4.05 -22.99 1.55
C ILE A 206 -5.28 -23.54 0.83
N MET A 207 -5.22 -24.77 0.34
CA MET A 207 -6.34 -25.44 -0.31
C MET A 207 -7.33 -26.08 0.67
N SER A 208 -6.99 -26.22 1.96
CA SER A 208 -7.88 -26.83 2.96
C SER A 208 -9.17 -26.06 3.23
N GLN A 209 -9.21 -24.77 2.89
CA GLN A 209 -10.38 -23.91 3.04
C GLN A 209 -10.49 -22.94 1.87
N GLU A 210 -11.70 -22.73 1.37
CA GLU A 210 -11.95 -21.84 0.24
C GLU A 210 -11.53 -20.39 0.53
N LYS A 211 -11.91 -19.85 1.70
CA LYS A 211 -11.59 -18.48 2.09
C LYS A 211 -10.16 -18.28 2.60
N LEU A 212 -9.33 -19.32 2.70
CA LEU A 212 -7.95 -19.19 3.15
C LEU A 212 -7.09 -18.73 1.97
N GLY A 213 -6.86 -17.43 1.89
CA GLY A 213 -6.21 -16.78 0.73
C GLY A 213 -4.71 -16.61 0.86
N LEU A 214 -4.18 -16.71 2.09
CA LEU A 214 -2.79 -16.47 2.44
C LEU A 214 -2.33 -17.41 3.54
N ILE A 215 -1.24 -18.15 3.31
CA ILE A 215 -0.55 -18.93 4.33
C ILE A 215 0.89 -18.43 4.46
N THR A 216 1.33 -18.17 5.69
CA THR A 216 2.71 -17.80 5.99
C THR A 216 3.40 -18.90 6.80
N GLN A 217 4.71 -19.08 6.61
CA GLN A 217 5.50 -19.96 7.47
C GLN A 217 6.02 -19.19 8.67
N ILE A 218 5.92 -19.78 9.87
CA ILE A 218 6.47 -19.17 11.09
C ILE A 218 8.00 -19.04 10.94
N PRO A 219 8.58 -17.84 11.08
CA PRO A 219 10.03 -17.67 11.01
C PRO A 219 10.77 -18.48 12.07
N PHE A 220 11.74 -19.29 11.65
CA PHE A 220 12.65 -20.01 12.53
C PHE A 220 14.05 -20.06 11.91
N CYS A 221 15.03 -20.62 12.62
CA CYS A 221 16.42 -20.68 12.16
C CYS A 221 16.91 -22.13 12.07
N MET A 222 17.68 -22.42 11.02
CA MET A 222 18.46 -23.64 10.93
C MET A 222 19.59 -23.64 11.97
N ASP A 223 20.02 -24.83 12.39
CA ASP A 223 21.11 -25.01 13.33
C ASP A 223 22.42 -24.45 12.76
N ARG A 224 22.89 -23.35 13.36
CA ARG A 224 24.11 -22.63 12.97
C ARG A 224 25.04 -22.46 14.16
N VAL A 225 26.35 -22.53 13.89
CA VAL A 225 27.39 -22.33 14.91
C VAL A 225 27.58 -20.83 15.21
N GLY A 226 27.74 -20.47 16.48
CA GLY A 226 28.11 -19.13 16.93
C GLY A 226 27.06 -18.46 17.82
N LEU A 227 27.51 -17.69 18.82
CA LEU A 227 26.65 -17.13 19.88
C LEU A 227 25.49 -16.28 19.35
N ALA A 228 25.73 -15.43 18.36
CA ALA A 228 24.70 -14.58 17.77
C ALA A 228 23.66 -15.39 16.96
N ASN A 229 24.07 -16.49 16.34
CA ASN A 229 23.15 -17.39 15.62
C ASN A 229 22.28 -18.17 16.61
N CYS A 230 22.86 -18.67 17.71
CA CYS A 230 22.12 -19.30 18.80
C CYS A 230 21.09 -18.33 19.41
N PHE A 231 21.49 -17.08 19.65
CA PHE A 231 20.59 -16.05 20.17
C PHE A 231 19.41 -15.76 19.23
N GLU A 232 19.68 -15.64 17.93
CA GLU A 232 18.65 -15.46 16.90
C GLU A 232 17.65 -16.63 16.88
N GLN A 233 18.13 -17.86 17.02
CA GLN A 233 17.30 -19.07 17.13
C GLN A 233 16.40 -19.01 18.37
N VAL A 234 16.94 -18.61 19.53
CA VAL A 234 16.16 -18.43 20.77
C VAL A 234 15.10 -17.35 20.58
N PHE A 235 15.41 -16.21 19.97
CA PHE A 235 14.42 -15.15 19.73
C PHE A 235 13.23 -15.64 18.88
N PHE A 236 13.51 -16.29 17.74
CA PHE A 236 12.46 -16.77 16.86
C PHE A 236 11.65 -17.93 17.46
N GLY A 237 12.31 -18.84 18.18
CA GLY A 237 11.65 -20.00 18.78
C GLY A 237 10.90 -19.73 20.08
N THR A 238 10.91 -18.49 20.58
CA THR A 238 10.24 -18.11 21.84
C THR A 238 9.18 -17.05 21.62
N ALA A 239 9.47 -15.78 21.90
CA ALA A 239 8.52 -14.67 21.84
C ALA A 239 7.85 -14.53 20.47
N HIS A 240 8.60 -14.74 19.38
CA HIS A 240 8.04 -14.66 18.03
C HIS A 240 7.11 -15.84 17.74
N ALA A 241 7.58 -17.08 17.87
CA ALA A 241 6.76 -18.28 17.65
C ALA A 241 5.48 -18.30 18.49
N LYS A 242 5.58 -17.88 19.77
CA LYS A 242 4.44 -17.79 20.69
C LYS A 242 3.29 -16.98 20.11
N MET A 243 3.58 -15.77 19.60
CA MET A 243 2.54 -14.88 19.08
C MET A 243 1.90 -15.42 17.79
N TYR A 244 2.67 -16.08 16.93
CA TYR A 244 2.14 -16.72 15.72
C TYR A 244 1.22 -17.90 16.03
N LEU A 245 1.65 -18.78 16.93
CA LEU A 245 0.88 -19.96 17.30
C LEU A 245 -0.42 -19.59 18.00
N ALA A 246 -0.36 -18.69 18.99
CA ALA A 246 -1.54 -18.22 19.69
C ALA A 246 -2.46 -17.40 18.77
N GLY A 247 -1.90 -16.51 17.96
CA GLY A 247 -2.67 -15.70 17.02
C GLY A 247 -3.44 -16.54 16.02
N ASN A 248 -2.80 -17.54 15.42
CA ASN A 248 -3.48 -18.42 14.47
C ASN A 248 -4.60 -19.24 15.11
N PHE A 249 -4.43 -19.69 16.36
CA PHE A 249 -5.50 -20.36 17.10
C PHE A 249 -6.67 -19.42 17.40
N LEU A 250 -6.38 -18.17 17.77
CA LEU A 250 -7.38 -17.14 18.09
C LEU A 250 -7.98 -16.47 16.84
N GLY A 251 -7.52 -16.83 15.64
CA GLY A 251 -8.03 -16.32 14.37
C GLY A 251 -7.51 -14.94 13.97
N PHE A 252 -6.46 -14.44 14.62
CA PHE A 252 -5.74 -13.23 14.18
C PHE A 252 -4.34 -13.59 13.71
N ASN A 253 -4.05 -13.34 12.44
CA ASN A 253 -2.75 -13.63 11.84
C ASN A 253 -2.19 -12.39 11.19
N CYS A 254 -0.98 -12.02 11.57
CA CYS A 254 -0.18 -11.00 10.91
C CYS A 254 0.82 -11.72 10.00
N PRO A 255 0.61 -11.74 8.67
CA PRO A 255 1.53 -12.39 7.75
C PRO A 255 2.92 -11.76 7.81
N THR A 256 3.97 -12.57 7.60
CA THR A 256 5.32 -12.06 7.37
C THR A 256 5.88 -12.50 6.02
N GLY A 257 6.65 -11.60 5.42
CA GLY A 257 7.12 -11.69 4.03
C GLY A 257 8.33 -12.58 3.80
N MET A 258 8.69 -13.48 4.74
CA MET A 258 9.85 -14.37 4.57
C MET A 258 9.55 -15.57 3.66
N SER A 259 8.41 -16.22 3.88
CA SER A 259 7.97 -17.36 3.08
C SER A 259 6.46 -17.50 3.21
N SER A 260 5.73 -17.13 2.16
CA SER A 260 4.27 -17.12 2.15
C SER A 260 3.72 -17.58 0.80
N ILE A 261 2.58 -18.26 0.81
CA ILE A 261 1.84 -18.68 -0.38
C ILE A 261 0.48 -17.98 -0.42
N PHE A 262 0.04 -17.65 -1.62
CA PHE A 262 -1.17 -16.89 -1.91
C PHE A 262 -2.01 -17.61 -2.96
N LYS A 263 -3.33 -17.49 -2.86
CA LYS A 263 -4.20 -17.76 -4.02
C LYS A 263 -4.07 -16.58 -4.97
N LYS A 264 -3.60 -16.83 -6.20
CA LYS A 264 -3.37 -15.78 -7.19
C LYS A 264 -4.63 -14.96 -7.43
N ALA A 265 -5.79 -15.61 -7.58
CA ALA A 265 -7.08 -14.94 -7.75
C ALA A 265 -7.39 -13.95 -6.60
N ALA A 266 -7.19 -14.36 -5.34
CA ALA A 266 -7.42 -13.49 -4.18
C ALA A 266 -6.47 -12.28 -4.17
N LEU A 267 -5.24 -12.46 -4.64
CA LEU A 267 -4.26 -11.39 -4.76
C LEU A 267 -4.58 -10.44 -5.93
N GLU A 268 -5.05 -10.97 -7.07
CA GLU A 268 -5.53 -10.18 -8.21
C GLU A 268 -6.76 -9.34 -7.85
N GLU A 269 -7.70 -9.87 -7.07
CA GLU A 269 -8.83 -9.09 -6.55
C GLU A 269 -8.37 -7.89 -5.71
N CYS A 270 -7.20 -7.99 -5.08
CA CYS A 270 -6.55 -6.91 -4.33
C CYS A 270 -5.76 -5.92 -5.21
N GLY A 271 -5.79 -6.06 -6.53
CA GLY A 271 -5.02 -5.25 -7.49
C GLY A 271 -3.65 -5.84 -7.85
N GLY A 272 -3.45 -7.13 -7.56
CA GLY A 272 -2.20 -7.85 -7.84
C GLY A 272 -1.03 -7.35 -6.99
N MET A 273 0.19 -7.78 -7.34
CA MET A 273 1.38 -7.38 -6.59
C MET A 273 1.67 -5.88 -6.67
N ALA A 274 1.33 -5.25 -7.80
CA ALA A 274 1.57 -3.83 -8.03
C ALA A 274 0.78 -2.91 -7.10
N ALA A 275 -0.35 -3.34 -6.55
CA ALA A 275 -1.12 -2.55 -5.57
C ALA A 275 -0.31 -2.21 -4.31
N PHE A 276 0.71 -3.01 -3.98
CA PHE A 276 1.50 -2.85 -2.76
C PHE A 276 2.85 -2.16 -2.99
N LYS A 277 3.07 -1.61 -4.19
CA LYS A 277 4.33 -1.00 -4.63
C LYS A 277 4.80 0.19 -3.78
N ASP A 278 3.88 0.86 -3.10
CA ASP A 278 4.17 2.06 -2.30
C ASP A 278 4.28 1.77 -0.80
N TYR A 279 4.12 0.49 -0.38
CA TYR A 279 4.18 0.08 1.02
C TYR A 279 5.45 -0.72 1.30
N MET A 280 6.22 -0.33 2.32
CA MET A 280 7.45 -1.04 2.74
C MET A 280 7.20 -2.35 3.48
N ALA A 281 6.00 -2.53 4.05
CA ALA A 281 5.59 -3.75 4.74
C ALA A 281 4.49 -4.45 3.92
N GLU A 282 4.85 -4.89 2.72
CA GLU A 282 3.89 -5.40 1.73
C GLU A 282 3.07 -6.59 2.28
N ASP A 283 3.71 -7.44 3.07
CA ASP A 283 3.14 -8.62 3.71
C ASP A 283 1.94 -8.31 4.62
N TYR A 284 2.07 -7.28 5.45
CA TYR A 284 1.00 -6.81 6.32
C TYR A 284 -0.17 -6.24 5.50
N PHE A 285 0.11 -5.37 4.53
CA PHE A 285 -0.94 -4.73 3.73
C PHE A 285 -1.66 -5.71 2.81
N VAL A 286 -0.96 -6.71 2.26
CA VAL A 286 -1.59 -7.82 1.53
C VAL A 286 -2.57 -8.55 2.46
N GLY A 287 -2.14 -8.91 3.67
CA GLY A 287 -3.00 -9.56 4.66
C GLY A 287 -4.23 -8.72 5.04
N LYS A 288 -4.03 -7.43 5.32
CA LYS A 288 -5.09 -6.48 5.69
C LYS A 288 -6.12 -6.31 4.56
N LEU A 289 -5.65 -6.15 3.33
CA LEU A 289 -6.51 -5.92 2.16
C LEU A 289 -7.27 -7.19 1.74
N MET A 290 -6.65 -8.36 1.88
CA MET A 290 -7.32 -9.66 1.72
C MET A 290 -8.39 -9.88 2.79
N ALA A 291 -8.11 -9.54 4.06
CA ALA A 291 -9.08 -9.62 5.14
C ALA A 291 -10.28 -8.70 4.91
N ALA A 292 -10.05 -7.48 4.39
CA ALA A 292 -11.12 -6.56 4.01
C ALA A 292 -12.05 -7.11 2.91
N ARG A 293 -11.54 -8.03 2.06
CA ARG A 293 -12.32 -8.77 1.06
C ARG A 293 -12.90 -10.09 1.56
N GLY A 294 -12.76 -10.38 2.85
CA GLY A 294 -13.34 -11.56 3.50
C GLY A 294 -12.50 -12.84 3.37
N TYR A 295 -11.26 -12.74 2.88
CA TYR A 295 -10.29 -13.84 2.95
C TYR A 295 -9.69 -13.95 4.36
N LYS A 296 -9.20 -15.14 4.68
CA LYS A 296 -8.51 -15.46 5.92
C LYS A 296 -7.02 -15.71 5.64
N SER A 297 -6.19 -15.38 6.62
CA SER A 297 -4.79 -15.74 6.67
C SER A 297 -4.55 -16.88 7.69
N GLY A 298 -3.55 -17.70 7.44
CA GLY A 298 -3.18 -18.84 8.29
C GLY A 298 -1.67 -19.07 8.35
N ILE A 299 -1.26 -20.02 9.18
CA ILE A 299 0.12 -20.51 9.22
C ILE A 299 0.25 -21.95 8.69
N SER A 300 1.45 -22.29 8.23
CA SER A 300 1.85 -23.64 7.81
C SER A 300 2.14 -24.56 9.01
N ASN A 301 2.20 -25.87 8.77
CA ASN A 301 2.62 -26.82 9.81
C ASN A 301 4.16 -26.87 9.92
N GLN A 302 4.88 -26.43 8.88
CA GLN A 302 6.34 -26.41 8.85
C GLN A 302 6.89 -24.98 8.97
N PRO A 303 7.85 -24.70 9.88
CA PRO A 303 8.44 -23.37 10.02
C PRO A 303 9.34 -23.01 8.82
N ALA A 304 9.51 -21.70 8.59
CA ALA A 304 10.43 -21.17 7.59
C ALA A 304 11.87 -21.21 8.14
N LEU A 305 12.72 -22.08 7.59
CA LEU A 305 14.09 -22.25 8.08
C LEU A 305 15.02 -21.20 7.46
N GLN A 306 15.30 -20.13 8.19
CA GLN A 306 16.31 -19.16 7.81
C GLN A 306 17.70 -19.79 7.92
N ASN A 307 18.49 -19.69 6.86
CA ASN A 307 19.85 -20.17 6.76
C ASN A 307 20.78 -19.08 6.18
N SER A 308 20.72 -17.89 6.76
CA SER A 308 21.60 -16.76 6.40
C SER A 308 23.05 -16.98 6.83
N ALA A 309 23.98 -16.30 6.16
CA ALA A 309 25.38 -16.21 6.59
C ALA A 309 25.49 -15.59 8.01
N ALA A 310 26.60 -15.85 8.70
CA ALA A 310 26.78 -15.55 10.12
C ALA A 310 26.26 -14.17 10.57
N THR A 311 25.35 -14.18 11.54
CA THR A 311 24.72 -12.98 12.10
C THR A 311 25.60 -12.38 13.21
N THR A 312 25.60 -11.06 13.35
CA THR A 312 26.13 -10.36 14.54
C THR A 312 24.99 -9.83 15.41
N PHE A 313 25.23 -9.62 16.71
CA PHE A 313 24.23 -8.99 17.59
C PHE A 313 23.77 -7.62 17.07
N LYS A 314 24.69 -6.83 16.50
CA LYS A 314 24.38 -5.53 15.90
C LYS A 314 23.48 -5.66 14.66
N SER A 315 23.78 -6.57 13.74
CA SER A 315 22.92 -6.81 12.58
C SER A 315 21.54 -7.33 12.97
N PHE A 316 21.47 -8.18 14.00
CA PHE A 316 20.21 -8.67 14.54
C PHE A 316 19.37 -7.54 15.16
N ALA A 317 19.96 -6.74 16.06
CA ALA A 317 19.27 -5.61 16.69
C ALA A 317 18.77 -4.58 15.66
N ASN A 318 19.57 -4.31 14.62
CA ASN A 318 19.14 -3.45 13.52
C ASN A 318 17.95 -4.03 12.73
N ARG A 319 17.90 -5.37 12.55
CA ARG A 319 16.79 -6.04 11.87
C ARG A 319 15.52 -5.98 12.70
N VAL A 320 15.58 -6.36 13.99
CA VAL A 320 14.42 -6.33 14.89
C VAL A 320 13.94 -4.90 15.11
N GLY A 321 14.85 -3.95 15.28
CA GLY A 321 14.52 -2.52 15.40
C GLY A 321 13.77 -2.01 14.17
N ARG A 322 14.18 -2.42 12.95
CA ARG A 322 13.45 -2.07 11.72
C ARG A 322 12.00 -2.57 11.73
N TRP A 323 11.78 -3.81 12.16
CA TRP A 323 10.43 -4.37 12.25
C TRP A 323 9.60 -3.65 13.31
N ALA A 324 10.19 -3.29 14.46
CA ALA A 324 9.52 -2.50 15.48
C ALA A 324 9.10 -1.12 14.92
N LYS A 325 10.00 -0.41 14.23
CA LYS A 325 9.69 0.88 13.58
C LYS A 325 8.51 0.77 12.61
N LEU A 326 8.50 -0.26 11.75
CA LEU A 326 7.40 -0.51 10.83
C LEU A 326 6.09 -0.81 11.58
N ARG A 327 6.12 -1.69 12.59
CA ARG A 327 4.92 -2.02 13.39
C ARG A 327 4.33 -0.80 14.08
N ILE A 328 5.18 0.04 14.67
CA ILE A 328 4.77 1.29 15.32
C ILE A 328 4.06 2.21 14.31
N ALA A 329 4.59 2.34 13.09
CA ALA A 329 3.98 3.17 12.06
C ALA A 329 2.66 2.61 11.51
N MET A 330 2.55 1.29 11.41
CA MET A 330 1.36 0.59 10.90
C MET A 330 0.24 0.47 11.94
N MET A 331 0.59 0.29 13.20
CA MET A 331 -0.32 0.03 14.32
C MET A 331 0.13 0.79 15.57
N PRO A 332 -0.09 2.11 15.67
CA PRO A 332 0.44 2.95 16.76
C PRO A 332 0.05 2.49 18.18
N GLN A 333 -1.07 1.79 18.32
CA GLN A 333 -1.49 1.18 19.59
C GLN A 333 -0.47 0.20 20.18
N VAL A 334 0.43 -0.39 19.38
CA VAL A 334 1.48 -1.28 19.87
C VAL A 334 2.46 -0.59 20.81
N ILE A 335 2.61 0.74 20.71
CA ILE A 335 3.46 1.55 21.61
C ILE A 335 3.12 1.29 23.08
N PHE A 336 1.83 1.14 23.40
CA PHE A 336 1.34 0.99 24.77
C PHE A 336 1.30 -0.46 25.23
N VAL A 337 1.16 -1.42 24.32
CA VAL A 337 0.91 -2.82 24.65
C VAL A 337 2.16 -3.68 24.56
N GLU A 338 2.99 -3.50 23.52
CA GLU A 338 4.17 -4.33 23.24
C GLU A 338 5.20 -4.30 24.37
N PRO A 339 5.52 -3.17 25.02
CA PRO A 339 6.43 -3.17 26.18
C PRO A 339 5.88 -3.89 27.41
N LEU A 340 4.56 -3.93 27.59
CA LEU A 340 3.93 -4.52 28.77
C LEU A 340 3.81 -6.04 28.71
N GLN A 341 3.99 -6.62 27.52
CA GLN A 341 3.85 -8.05 27.31
C GLN A 341 5.11 -8.86 27.66
N ASP A 342 6.25 -8.19 27.85
CA ASP A 342 7.53 -8.83 28.18
C ASP A 342 7.54 -9.30 29.65
N CYS A 343 8.38 -10.29 29.97
CA CYS A 343 8.35 -11.02 31.23
C CYS A 343 8.54 -10.12 32.45
N PHE A 344 9.44 -9.14 32.36
CA PHE A 344 9.75 -8.24 33.48
C PHE A 344 8.63 -7.24 33.76
N PRO A 345 8.16 -6.42 32.79
CA PRO A 345 7.03 -5.52 33.02
C PRO A 345 5.75 -6.26 33.43
N ALA A 346 5.41 -7.36 32.75
CA ALA A 346 4.24 -8.16 33.10
C ALA A 346 4.37 -8.75 34.52
N GLY A 347 5.55 -9.23 34.89
CA GLY A 347 5.81 -9.76 36.23
C GLY A 347 5.63 -8.72 37.35
N ILE A 348 6.07 -7.48 37.11
CA ILE A 348 5.88 -6.37 38.06
C ILE A 348 4.39 -6.01 38.19
N ILE A 349 3.69 -5.86 37.06
CA ILE A 349 2.25 -5.56 37.03
C ILE A 349 1.46 -6.63 37.78
N PHE A 350 1.77 -7.90 37.52
CA PHE A 350 1.11 -9.02 38.18
C PHE A 350 1.40 -9.04 39.68
N ALA A 351 2.66 -8.88 40.09
CA ALA A 351 3.03 -8.91 41.50
C ALA A 351 2.39 -7.76 42.30
N LEU A 352 2.33 -6.55 41.73
CA LEU A 352 1.63 -5.42 42.35
C LEU A 352 0.13 -5.66 42.45
N GLY A 353 -0.50 -6.18 41.38
CA GLY A 353 -1.93 -6.46 41.37
C GLY A 353 -2.34 -7.55 42.36
N VAL A 354 -1.60 -8.66 42.41
CA VAL A 354 -1.88 -9.76 43.35
C VAL A 354 -1.57 -9.36 44.80
N TYR A 355 -0.54 -8.55 45.04
CA TYR A 355 -0.28 -8.00 46.37
C TYR A 355 -1.44 -7.11 46.85
N HIS A 356 -1.92 -6.20 46.01
CA HIS A 356 -3.04 -5.32 46.35
C HIS A 356 -4.35 -6.09 46.62
N LEU A 357 -4.65 -7.11 45.80
CA LEU A 357 -5.91 -7.85 45.88
C LEU A 357 -5.92 -8.98 46.92
N PHE A 358 -4.78 -9.63 47.13
CA PHE A 358 -4.69 -10.87 47.91
C PHE A 358 -3.58 -10.86 48.97
N ASN A 359 -2.84 -9.76 49.11
CA ASN A 359 -1.71 -9.60 50.04
C ASN A 359 -0.62 -10.68 49.88
N ILE A 360 -0.41 -11.16 48.65
CA ILE A 360 0.64 -12.14 48.33
C ILE A 360 1.98 -11.45 48.13
N ASN A 361 3.04 -12.04 48.65
CA ASN A 361 4.40 -11.49 48.61
C ASN A 361 4.90 -11.19 47.17
N ILE A 362 5.37 -9.96 46.96
CA ILE A 362 5.85 -9.46 45.65
C ILE A 362 7.07 -10.26 45.14
N PRO A 363 8.18 -10.41 45.89
CA PRO A 363 9.33 -11.21 45.45
C PRO A 363 8.97 -12.64 45.03
N MET A 364 8.14 -13.33 45.82
CA MET A 364 7.69 -14.69 45.50
C MET A 364 6.90 -14.72 44.19
N THR A 365 5.99 -13.77 43.98
CA THR A 365 5.17 -13.69 42.76
C THR A 365 6.02 -13.43 41.52
N ILE A 366 7.00 -12.52 41.61
CA ILE A 366 7.95 -12.26 40.52
C ILE A 366 8.77 -13.52 40.19
N PHE A 367 9.26 -14.22 41.22
CA PHE A 367 10.04 -15.45 41.03
C PHE A 367 9.21 -16.54 40.32
N LEU A 368 7.97 -16.78 40.75
CA LEU A 368 7.07 -17.74 40.11
C LEU A 368 6.74 -17.36 38.66
N ASN A 369 6.50 -16.06 38.40
CA ASN A 369 6.28 -15.55 37.05
C ASN A 369 7.48 -15.85 36.14
N PHE A 370 8.71 -15.61 36.60
CA PHE A 370 9.92 -15.90 35.82
C PHE A 370 10.10 -17.38 35.55
N LEU A 371 9.86 -18.21 36.56
CA LEU A 371 9.96 -19.67 36.41
C LEU A 371 8.96 -20.17 35.38
N PHE A 372 7.72 -19.70 35.43
CA PHE A 372 6.69 -20.01 34.44
C PHE A 372 7.12 -19.56 33.04
N TRP A 373 7.58 -18.32 32.89
CA TRP A 373 7.92 -17.75 31.59
C TRP A 373 9.09 -18.48 30.91
N ILE A 374 10.16 -18.75 31.66
CA ILE A 374 11.33 -19.48 31.18
C ILE A 374 10.92 -20.91 30.78
N PHE A 375 10.11 -21.57 31.62
CA PHE A 375 9.63 -22.93 31.33
C PHE A 375 8.80 -22.97 30.05
N MET A 376 7.82 -22.07 29.91
CA MET A 376 6.94 -22.04 28.72
C MET A 376 7.70 -21.70 27.45
N ASP A 377 8.58 -20.69 27.47
CA ASP A 377 9.41 -20.33 26.32
C ASP A 377 10.36 -21.48 25.95
N TYR A 378 10.94 -22.19 26.93
CA TYR A 378 11.76 -23.37 26.68
C TYR A 378 10.97 -24.49 26.01
N MET A 379 9.74 -24.76 26.48
CA MET A 379 8.87 -25.78 25.89
C MET A 379 8.44 -25.41 24.46
N ILE A 380 8.08 -24.15 24.20
CA ILE A 380 7.76 -23.68 22.84
C ILE A 380 8.98 -23.82 21.92
N MET A 381 10.17 -23.46 22.40
CA MET A 381 11.42 -23.64 21.65
C MET A 381 11.66 -25.11 21.28
N ARG A 382 11.38 -26.05 22.20
CA ARG A 382 11.47 -27.49 21.94
C ARG A 382 10.49 -27.95 20.87
N VAL A 383 9.26 -27.43 20.89
CA VAL A 383 8.24 -27.70 19.87
C VAL A 383 8.68 -27.16 18.51
N MET A 384 9.23 -25.94 18.45
CA MET A 384 9.71 -25.34 17.20
C MET A 384 10.88 -26.12 16.60
N GLN A 385 11.84 -26.56 17.43
CA GLN A 385 13.01 -27.33 16.99
C GLN A 385 12.64 -28.73 16.49
N ASN A 386 11.64 -29.37 17.10
CA ASN A 386 11.29 -30.78 16.85
C ASN A 386 12.48 -31.74 16.97
N GLY A 387 13.25 -31.58 18.05
CA GLY A 387 14.47 -32.34 18.26
C GLY A 387 15.27 -31.85 19.47
N PRO A 388 16.51 -32.35 19.64
CA PRO A 388 17.44 -31.80 20.62
C PRO A 388 17.77 -30.35 20.27
N LEU A 389 17.86 -29.49 21.29
CA LEU A 389 18.31 -28.11 21.09
C LEU A 389 19.83 -28.08 20.89
N THR A 390 20.28 -27.17 20.04
CA THR A 390 21.70 -26.86 19.82
C THR A 390 22.35 -26.16 21.02
N VAL A 391 21.54 -25.51 21.85
CA VAL A 391 21.96 -24.77 23.05
C VAL A 391 21.71 -25.57 24.31
N SER A 392 22.65 -25.50 25.26
CA SER A 392 22.43 -26.05 26.60
C SER A 392 21.37 -25.24 27.36
N LEU A 393 20.80 -25.81 28.43
CA LEU A 393 19.83 -25.09 29.27
C LEU A 393 20.41 -23.79 29.85
N VAL A 394 21.68 -23.80 30.25
CA VAL A 394 22.37 -22.60 30.80
C VAL A 394 22.52 -21.53 29.71
N GLN A 395 22.92 -21.94 28.51
CA GLN A 395 23.02 -21.01 27.37
C GLN A 395 21.65 -20.46 26.98
N PHE A 396 20.60 -21.30 26.97
CA PHE A 396 19.23 -20.87 26.72
C PHE A 396 18.80 -19.80 27.72
N ILE A 397 18.98 -20.02 29.03
CA ILE A 397 18.61 -19.04 30.06
C ILE A 397 19.40 -17.74 29.88
N GLY A 398 20.69 -17.82 29.58
CA GLY A 398 21.52 -16.64 29.31
C GLY A 398 21.05 -15.83 28.10
N PHE A 399 20.74 -16.49 26.98
CA PHE A 399 20.22 -15.84 25.78
C PHE A 399 18.81 -15.30 25.97
N TRP A 400 17.95 -16.04 26.68
CA TRP A 400 16.60 -15.63 27.04
C TRP A 400 16.64 -14.36 27.90
N LEU A 401 17.50 -14.32 28.91
CA LEU A 401 17.67 -13.13 29.76
C LEU A 401 18.19 -11.94 28.94
N PHE A 402 19.17 -12.17 28.06
CA PHE A 402 19.69 -11.13 27.18
C PHE A 402 18.61 -10.59 26.23
N ARG A 403 17.73 -11.45 25.70
CA ARG A 403 16.57 -11.05 24.89
C ARG A 403 15.66 -10.12 25.69
N GLU A 404 15.23 -10.56 26.87
CA GLU A 404 14.28 -9.80 27.69
C GLU A 404 14.83 -8.44 28.11
N LEU A 405 16.13 -8.34 28.40
CA LEU A 405 16.77 -7.07 28.77
C LEU A 405 17.01 -6.16 27.55
N SER A 406 17.27 -6.73 26.37
CA SER A 406 17.54 -5.95 25.16
C SER A 406 16.28 -5.50 24.41
N SER A 407 15.16 -6.22 24.55
CA SER A 407 13.88 -5.91 23.88
C SER A 407 13.39 -4.47 24.17
N PRO A 408 13.26 -4.02 25.44
CA PRO A 408 12.84 -2.64 25.74
C PRO A 408 13.80 -1.59 25.16
N VAL A 409 15.10 -1.84 25.17
CA VAL A 409 16.11 -0.92 24.63
C VAL A 409 15.97 -0.77 23.12
N ILE A 410 15.78 -1.88 22.39
CA ILE A 410 15.56 -1.87 20.95
C ILE A 410 14.24 -1.16 20.63
N PHE A 411 13.20 -1.38 21.42
CA PHE A 411 11.88 -0.76 21.23
C PHE A 411 11.91 0.76 21.45
N ILE A 412 12.53 1.24 22.54
CA ILE A 412 12.70 2.67 22.81
C ILE A 412 13.53 3.33 21.71
N LYS A 413 14.61 2.68 21.26
CA LYS A 413 15.41 3.19 20.14
C LYS A 413 14.60 3.29 18.85
N ALA A 414 13.71 2.32 18.59
CA ALA A 414 12.82 2.35 17.43
C ALA A 414 11.83 3.52 17.50
N LEU A 415 11.33 3.87 18.69
CA LEU A 415 10.46 5.04 18.90
C LEU A 415 11.18 6.37 18.67
N MET A 416 12.43 6.49 19.12
CA MET A 416 13.21 7.72 19.02
C MET A 416 13.70 8.02 17.59
N GLU A 417 13.84 7.00 16.75
CA GLU A 417 14.38 7.13 15.39
C GLU A 417 13.40 6.51 14.38
N PRO A 418 12.35 7.22 13.93
CA PRO A 418 11.31 6.65 13.06
C PRO A 418 11.78 6.36 11.62
N SER A 419 13.00 6.76 11.26
CA SER A 419 13.57 6.49 9.94
C SER A 419 13.97 5.02 9.79
N VAL A 420 13.51 4.42 8.69
CA VAL A 420 13.86 3.06 8.30
C VAL A 420 14.93 3.14 7.22
N ARG A 421 16.17 2.75 7.58
CA ARG A 421 17.21 2.51 6.58
C ARG A 421 16.94 1.17 5.92
N TRP A 422 16.68 1.20 4.61
CA TRP A 422 16.59 0.00 3.79
C TRP A 422 17.65 0.07 2.70
N ARG A 423 18.65 -0.81 2.81
CA ARG A 423 19.88 -0.78 1.99
C ARG A 423 20.56 0.60 2.12
N ASN A 424 20.81 1.30 1.01
CA ASN A 424 21.48 2.61 0.97
C ASN A 424 20.52 3.79 1.16
N ASN A 425 19.20 3.56 1.18
CA ASN A 425 18.21 4.62 1.25
C ASN A 425 17.61 4.74 2.66
N ILE A 426 17.29 5.97 3.05
CA ILE A 426 16.62 6.28 4.32
C ILE A 426 15.17 6.64 3.98
N PHE A 427 14.24 5.85 4.50
CA PHE A 427 12.80 6.08 4.33
C PHE A 427 12.23 6.66 5.62
N HIS A 428 11.43 7.73 5.50
CA HIS A 428 10.63 8.26 6.60
C HIS A 428 9.27 7.59 6.57
N VAL A 429 8.93 6.85 7.61
CA VAL A 429 7.67 6.09 7.68
C VAL A 429 6.63 6.94 8.42
N ASN A 430 5.61 7.41 7.69
CA ASN A 430 4.51 8.18 8.26
C ASN A 430 3.36 7.26 8.71
N MET A 431 2.72 7.57 9.84
CA MET A 431 1.65 6.75 10.42
C MET A 431 0.39 6.76 9.54
N SER A 432 -0.01 5.57 9.08
CA SER A 432 -1.36 5.03 8.71
C SER A 432 -2.51 5.91 8.14
N GLY A 433 -2.35 7.20 7.88
CA GLY A 433 -3.45 8.07 7.42
C GLY A 433 -3.90 7.86 5.97
N TYR A 434 -3.08 7.19 5.14
CA TYR A 434 -3.25 7.15 3.68
C TYR A 434 -4.36 6.21 3.22
N ASP A 435 -4.44 5.02 3.82
CA ASP A 435 -5.49 4.06 3.49
C ASP A 435 -6.89 4.62 3.79
N ASN A 436 -7.02 5.36 4.91
CA ASN A 436 -8.28 6.01 5.28
C ASN A 436 -8.63 7.16 4.31
N LEU A 437 -7.61 7.85 3.78
CA LEU A 437 -7.78 8.94 2.82
C LEU A 437 -8.34 8.46 1.47
N LEU A 438 -8.03 7.23 1.05
CA LEU A 438 -8.54 6.61 -0.19
C LEU A 438 -9.95 6.01 -0.04
N ASN A 439 -10.46 5.90 1.18
CA ASN A 439 -11.78 5.32 1.46
C ASN A 439 -12.72 6.31 2.14
N LEU A 440 -12.80 7.53 1.60
CA LEU A 440 -13.69 8.58 2.11
C LEU A 440 -15.03 8.65 1.38
N THR A 441 -15.26 7.82 0.36
CA THR A 441 -16.54 7.75 -0.38
C THR A 441 -17.71 7.52 0.59
N GLY A 442 -18.78 8.31 0.45
CA GLY A 442 -19.93 8.34 1.36
C GLY A 442 -19.80 9.32 2.53
N SER A 443 -18.61 9.82 2.83
CA SER A 443 -18.39 10.81 3.89
C SER A 443 -18.99 12.16 3.53
N HIS A 444 -19.41 12.91 4.55
CA HIS A 444 -19.94 14.26 4.39
C HIS A 444 -18.92 15.28 4.91
N ILE A 445 -18.43 16.13 4.03
CA ILE A 445 -17.40 17.14 4.33
C ILE A 445 -17.93 18.51 3.91
N ARG A 446 -18.06 19.42 4.87
CA ARG A 446 -18.59 20.79 4.66
C ARG A 446 -19.92 20.84 3.89
N GLY A 447 -20.82 19.89 4.16
CA GLY A 447 -22.13 19.80 3.50
C GLY A 447 -22.12 19.10 2.14
N TYR A 448 -20.96 18.71 1.62
CA TYR A 448 -20.86 17.90 0.41
C TYR A 448 -20.67 16.42 0.77
N GLN A 449 -21.42 15.54 0.11
CA GLN A 449 -21.20 14.10 0.18
C GLN A 449 -20.16 13.69 -0.87
N LEU A 450 -19.11 13.00 -0.46
CA LEU A 450 -18.13 12.44 -1.39
C LEU A 450 -18.75 11.25 -2.13
N SER A 451 -18.95 11.40 -3.45
CA SER A 451 -19.64 10.41 -4.27
C SER A 451 -18.70 9.40 -4.92
N ARG A 452 -17.54 9.84 -5.41
CA ARG A 452 -16.64 9.00 -6.20
C ARG A 452 -15.20 9.51 -6.12
N LEU A 453 -14.23 8.60 -6.06
CA LEU A 453 -12.82 8.93 -6.24
C LEU A 453 -12.53 9.21 -7.73
N ILE A 454 -12.01 10.40 -8.03
CA ILE A 454 -11.64 10.86 -9.39
C ILE A 454 -10.19 10.50 -9.70
N GLY A 455 -9.29 10.70 -8.74
CA GLY A 455 -7.86 10.41 -8.89
C GLY A 455 -7.13 10.45 -7.57
N HIS A 456 -5.94 9.85 -7.50
CA HIS A 456 -5.10 9.86 -6.30
C HIS A 456 -3.61 9.93 -6.65
N GLY A 457 -2.83 10.53 -5.76
CA GLY A 457 -1.38 10.67 -5.85
C GLY A 457 -0.65 9.81 -4.82
N SER A 458 0.44 10.34 -4.26
CA SER A 458 1.21 9.69 -3.18
C SER A 458 0.75 10.11 -1.78
N TYR A 459 0.21 11.33 -1.64
CA TYR A 459 -0.13 11.94 -0.34
C TYR A 459 -1.55 12.54 -0.29
N GLY A 460 -2.30 12.47 -1.40
CA GLY A 460 -3.65 12.99 -1.49
C GLY A 460 -4.51 12.33 -2.56
N ALA A 461 -5.81 12.64 -2.53
CA ALA A 461 -6.85 12.10 -3.40
C ALA A 461 -7.85 13.18 -3.76
N VAL A 462 -8.43 13.08 -4.95
CA VAL A 462 -9.45 14.00 -5.46
C VAL A 462 -10.76 13.24 -5.60
N TYR A 463 -11.81 13.75 -4.98
CA TYR A 463 -13.14 13.17 -4.99
C TYR A 463 -14.14 14.08 -5.71
N GLN A 464 -15.11 13.47 -6.39
CA GLN A 464 -16.34 14.14 -6.77
C GLN A 464 -17.18 14.31 -5.50
N ALA A 465 -17.59 15.54 -5.22
CA ALA A 465 -18.38 15.88 -4.04
C ALA A 465 -19.68 16.58 -4.46
N ILE A 466 -20.81 16.14 -3.91
CA ILE A 466 -22.16 16.58 -4.33
C ILE A 466 -22.89 17.19 -3.14
N SER A 467 -23.52 18.36 -3.35
CA SER A 467 -24.40 19.02 -2.39
C SER A 467 -25.63 19.55 -3.13
N GLY A 468 -26.75 18.81 -3.07
CA GLY A 468 -27.95 19.16 -3.83
C GLY A 468 -27.70 19.10 -5.34
N LEU A 469 -27.79 20.25 -6.02
CA LEU A 469 -27.48 20.39 -7.44
C LEU A 469 -26.01 20.77 -7.71
N ASP A 470 -25.27 21.20 -6.68
CA ASP A 470 -23.88 21.61 -6.83
C ASP A 470 -22.96 20.39 -6.80
N THR A 471 -22.08 20.31 -7.81
CA THR A 471 -21.06 19.26 -7.91
C THR A 471 -19.68 19.90 -8.04
N ILE A 472 -18.76 19.52 -7.17
CA ILE A 472 -17.39 20.04 -7.12
C ILE A 472 -16.37 18.91 -7.10
N ALA A 473 -15.10 19.24 -7.37
CA ALA A 473 -13.96 18.40 -7.05
C ALA A 473 -13.44 18.78 -5.66
N MET A 474 -13.23 17.79 -4.80
CA MET A 474 -12.64 17.95 -3.47
C MET A 474 -11.32 17.21 -3.38
N LYS A 475 -10.20 17.95 -3.33
CA LYS A 475 -8.88 17.39 -3.06
C LYS A 475 -8.68 17.26 -1.56
N VAL A 476 -8.19 16.12 -1.12
CA VAL A 476 -7.92 15.76 0.27
C VAL A 476 -6.45 15.33 0.35
N SER A 477 -5.68 15.92 1.24
CA SER A 477 -4.25 15.63 1.42
C SER A 477 -3.89 15.50 2.90
N MET A 478 -2.84 14.73 3.20
CA MET A 478 -2.20 14.78 4.53
C MET A 478 -1.13 15.85 4.65
N GLN A 479 -0.63 16.36 3.52
CA GLN A 479 0.37 17.42 3.50
C GLN A 479 -0.33 18.76 3.39
N GLU A 480 -0.27 19.55 4.47
CA GLU A 480 -0.83 20.90 4.53
C GLU A 480 -0.16 21.82 3.51
N GLU A 481 1.18 21.77 3.44
CA GLU A 481 1.98 22.69 2.62
C GLU A 481 1.65 22.61 1.13
N ASP A 482 1.68 21.41 0.54
CA ASP A 482 1.33 21.16 -0.87
C ASP A 482 -0.05 21.73 -1.24
N LEU A 483 -1.02 21.51 -0.34
CA LEU A 483 -2.39 21.90 -0.55
C LEU A 483 -2.57 23.41 -0.35
N LEU A 484 -1.85 24.04 0.58
CA LEU A 484 -1.86 25.50 0.72
C LEU A 484 -1.23 26.21 -0.48
N ILE A 485 -0.17 25.66 -1.06
CA ILE A 485 0.44 26.19 -2.29
C ILE A 485 -0.58 26.17 -3.43
N GLU A 486 -1.23 25.03 -3.64
CA GLU A 486 -2.24 24.90 -4.70
C GLU A 486 -3.45 25.80 -4.46
N ALA A 487 -3.94 25.90 -3.22
CA ALA A 487 -5.02 26.82 -2.87
C ALA A 487 -4.64 28.28 -3.16
N SER A 488 -3.40 28.68 -2.86
CA SER A 488 -2.90 30.04 -3.11
C SER A 488 -2.80 30.34 -4.60
N ALA A 489 -2.30 29.40 -5.40
CA ALA A 489 -2.26 29.53 -6.85
C ALA A 489 -3.67 29.63 -7.47
N LEU A 490 -4.61 28.78 -7.03
CA LEU A 490 -5.99 28.83 -7.50
C LEU A 490 -6.70 30.15 -7.14
N GLN A 491 -6.41 30.71 -5.96
CA GLN A 491 -6.93 32.03 -5.56
C GLN A 491 -6.34 33.16 -6.40
N LEU A 492 -5.03 33.14 -6.66
CA LEU A 492 -4.36 34.11 -7.53
C LEU A 492 -4.96 34.09 -8.95
N LEU A 493 -5.34 32.91 -9.44
CA LEU A 493 -5.89 32.68 -10.77
C LEU A 493 -7.41 32.77 -10.86
N TYR A 494 -8.10 33.15 -9.78
CA TYR A 494 -9.56 33.10 -9.70
C TYR A 494 -10.26 33.86 -10.84
N TYR A 495 -9.72 35.01 -11.27
CA TYR A 495 -10.30 35.86 -12.31
C TYR A 495 -9.83 35.55 -13.74
N SER A 496 -8.76 34.77 -13.93
CA SER A 496 -8.24 34.47 -15.27
C SER A 496 -9.03 33.39 -15.99
N ASN A 497 -9.82 32.59 -15.25
CA ASN A 497 -10.61 31.47 -15.75
C ASN A 497 -9.79 30.41 -16.53
N ILE A 498 -8.46 30.38 -16.35
CA ILE A 498 -7.55 29.39 -16.95
C ILE A 498 -7.32 28.16 -16.06
N SER A 499 -7.74 28.21 -14.80
CA SER A 499 -7.68 27.11 -13.82
C SER A 499 -9.07 26.83 -13.23
N PRO A 500 -9.26 25.69 -12.53
CA PRO A 500 -10.49 25.43 -11.80
C PRO A 500 -10.81 26.58 -10.83
N ARG A 501 -12.06 27.02 -10.80
CA ARG A 501 -12.46 28.04 -9.81
C ARG A 501 -12.24 27.50 -8.40
N PHE A 502 -11.58 28.29 -7.56
CA PHE A 502 -11.43 28.00 -6.13
C PHE A 502 -12.78 28.19 -5.43
N HIS A 503 -13.21 27.22 -4.61
CA HIS A 503 -14.39 27.37 -3.76
C HIS A 503 -14.00 27.60 -2.29
N PHE A 504 -13.19 26.71 -1.71
CA PHE A 504 -12.75 26.82 -0.31
C PHE A 504 -11.52 25.96 0.01
N THR A 505 -10.90 26.24 1.15
CA THR A 505 -9.93 25.35 1.82
C THR A 505 -10.39 25.04 3.25
N GLY A 506 -9.87 23.99 3.86
CA GLY A 506 -10.20 23.63 5.25
C GLY A 506 -9.47 22.39 5.75
N LYS A 507 -9.93 21.89 6.91
CA LYS A 507 -9.47 20.64 7.51
C LYS A 507 -10.66 19.69 7.74
N TYR A 508 -10.41 18.39 7.62
CA TYR A 508 -11.35 17.31 7.95
C TYR A 508 -10.59 16.20 8.67
N GLY A 509 -10.75 16.11 9.99
CA GLY A 509 -9.94 15.20 10.81
C GLY A 509 -8.43 15.49 10.65
N PRO A 510 -7.60 14.49 10.32
CA PRO A 510 -6.17 14.68 10.07
C PRO A 510 -5.86 15.21 8.66
N TYR A 511 -6.88 15.46 7.83
CA TYR A 511 -6.70 15.82 6.43
C TYR A 511 -6.92 17.31 6.17
N HIS A 512 -6.23 17.82 5.17
CA HIS A 512 -6.41 19.13 4.58
C HIS A 512 -7.24 19.00 3.31
N ILE A 513 -8.14 19.94 3.05
CA ILE A 513 -9.08 19.85 1.93
C ILE A 513 -9.13 21.14 1.11
N ILE A 514 -9.29 21.00 -0.21
CA ILE A 514 -9.67 22.09 -1.13
C ILE A 514 -10.93 21.65 -1.88
N GLY A 515 -11.93 22.52 -1.90
CA GLY A 515 -13.04 22.45 -2.86
C GLY A 515 -12.75 23.34 -4.06
N MET A 516 -12.90 22.79 -5.27
CA MET A 516 -12.68 23.50 -6.53
C MET A 516 -13.66 23.03 -7.62
N GLU A 517 -13.77 23.79 -8.70
CA GLU A 517 -14.61 23.46 -9.87
C GLU A 517 -14.32 22.04 -10.38
N LEU A 518 -15.38 21.24 -10.60
CA LEU A 518 -15.25 19.91 -11.18
C LEU A 518 -15.03 20.01 -12.69
N LEU A 519 -13.85 19.60 -13.16
CA LEU A 519 -13.56 19.41 -14.58
C LEU A 519 -13.95 18.01 -15.07
N THR A 520 -13.90 17.80 -16.38
CA THR A 520 -14.15 16.49 -16.99
C THR A 520 -12.82 15.74 -17.20
N TYR A 521 -12.56 15.25 -18.40
CA TYR A 521 -11.34 14.51 -18.74
C TYR A 521 -10.10 15.40 -18.85
N ASP A 522 -8.93 14.87 -18.44
CA ASP A 522 -7.63 15.42 -18.81
C ASP A 522 -7.24 15.05 -20.25
N LEU A 523 -6.33 15.83 -20.85
CA LEU A 523 -5.92 15.66 -22.24
C LEU A 523 -5.08 14.40 -22.46
N GLU A 524 -4.45 13.82 -21.43
CA GLU A 524 -3.73 12.57 -21.56
C GLU A 524 -4.70 11.38 -21.65
N LEU A 525 -5.75 11.39 -20.83
CA LEU A 525 -6.81 10.38 -20.83
C LEU A 525 -7.54 10.32 -22.18
N ILE A 526 -8.00 11.46 -22.70
CA ILE A 526 -8.70 11.49 -24.01
C ILE A 526 -7.78 10.92 -25.09
N ARG A 527 -6.53 11.37 -25.14
CA ARG A 527 -5.55 10.88 -26.10
C ARG A 527 -5.41 9.36 -26.01
N GLU A 528 -5.21 8.79 -24.82
CA GLU A 528 -5.07 7.34 -24.64
C GLU A 528 -6.33 6.54 -24.98
N THR A 529 -7.52 7.15 -24.91
CA THR A 529 -8.79 6.51 -25.29
C THR A 529 -9.07 6.55 -26.80
N THR A 530 -8.40 7.43 -27.55
CA THR A 530 -8.53 7.44 -29.01
C THR A 530 -7.80 6.24 -29.65
N PRO A 531 -8.36 5.60 -30.70
CA PRO A 531 -7.75 4.42 -31.33
C PRO A 531 -6.31 4.62 -31.80
N TRP A 532 -6.01 5.84 -32.30
CA TRP A 532 -4.72 6.21 -32.85
C TRP A 532 -3.79 6.88 -31.84
N LYS A 533 -4.22 6.96 -30.56
CA LYS A 533 -3.46 7.60 -29.49
C LYS A 533 -2.98 9.00 -29.87
N SER A 534 -3.83 9.78 -30.55
CA SER A 534 -3.44 11.06 -31.14
C SER A 534 -4.64 11.96 -31.39
N TYR A 535 -4.40 13.27 -31.36
CA TYR A 535 -5.38 14.27 -31.79
C TYR A 535 -5.24 14.58 -33.27
N LYS A 536 -6.37 14.87 -33.93
CA LYS A 536 -6.38 15.39 -35.30
C LYS A 536 -5.73 16.77 -35.34
N ARG A 537 -5.13 17.15 -36.49
CA ARG A 537 -4.39 18.42 -36.63
C ARG A 537 -5.19 19.67 -36.23
N PRO A 538 -6.47 19.86 -36.66
CA PRO A 538 -7.26 21.02 -36.23
C PRO A 538 -7.43 21.08 -34.71
N THR A 539 -7.72 19.94 -34.08
CA THR A 539 -7.87 19.81 -32.62
C THR A 539 -6.55 20.08 -31.91
N LEU A 540 -5.43 19.56 -32.43
CA LEU A 540 -4.11 19.77 -31.84
C LEU A 540 -3.69 21.24 -31.88
N ILE A 541 -4.01 21.97 -32.96
CA ILE A 541 -3.76 23.41 -33.08
C ILE A 541 -4.56 24.20 -32.04
N ARG A 542 -5.85 23.87 -31.84
CA ARG A 542 -6.68 24.48 -30.79
C ARG A 542 -6.17 24.18 -29.38
N ILE A 543 -5.78 22.92 -29.11
CA ILE A 543 -5.18 22.53 -27.83
C ILE A 543 -3.90 23.33 -27.58
N ALA A 544 -2.98 23.37 -28.54
CA ALA A 544 -1.73 24.10 -28.42
C ALA A 544 -1.96 25.60 -28.15
N TYR A 545 -2.90 26.22 -28.88
CA TYR A 545 -3.28 27.61 -28.68
C TYR A 545 -3.84 27.87 -27.28
N GLN A 546 -4.76 27.03 -26.80
CA GLN A 546 -5.33 27.18 -25.45
C GLN A 546 -4.32 26.87 -24.34
N MET A 547 -3.37 25.95 -24.55
CA MET A 547 -2.23 25.76 -23.63
C MET A 547 -1.38 27.01 -23.52
N MET A 548 -1.03 27.66 -24.64
CA MET A 548 -0.29 28.93 -24.63
C MET A 548 -1.07 30.05 -23.94
N LYS A 549 -2.40 30.10 -24.11
CA LYS A 549 -3.27 31.04 -23.39
C LYS A 549 -3.22 30.83 -21.87
N CYS A 550 -3.14 29.58 -21.41
CA CYS A 550 -2.97 29.26 -19.99
C CYS A 550 -1.59 29.73 -19.50
N LEU A 551 -0.51 29.36 -20.20
CA LEU A 551 0.85 29.76 -19.81
C LEU A 551 1.05 31.28 -19.82
N GLN A 552 0.44 31.97 -20.77
CA GLN A 552 0.44 33.43 -20.81
C GLN A 552 -0.14 34.03 -19.54
N ALA A 553 -1.34 33.60 -19.15
CA ALA A 553 -2.00 34.10 -17.94
C ALA A 553 -1.20 33.79 -16.66
N LEU A 554 -0.49 32.67 -16.60
CA LEU A 554 0.42 32.35 -15.49
C LEU A 554 1.61 33.31 -15.47
N HIS A 555 2.28 33.48 -16.60
CA HIS A 555 3.51 34.29 -16.67
C HIS A 555 3.21 35.79 -16.48
N GLU A 556 2.04 36.28 -16.88
CA GLU A 556 1.57 37.65 -16.58
C GLU A 556 1.42 37.91 -15.07
N LEU A 557 1.10 36.87 -14.31
CA LEU A 557 1.03 36.91 -12.84
C LEU A 557 2.37 36.52 -12.17
N ARG A 558 3.45 36.45 -12.96
CA ARG A 558 4.80 36.06 -12.55
C ARG A 558 4.86 34.69 -11.86
N LEU A 559 3.96 33.80 -12.26
CA LEU A 559 3.85 32.43 -11.78
C LEU A 559 4.41 31.48 -12.85
N VAL A 560 5.37 30.63 -12.48
CA VAL A 560 5.81 29.50 -13.31
C VAL A 560 5.20 28.21 -12.77
N HIS A 561 4.80 27.31 -13.68
CA HIS A 561 4.16 26.04 -13.33
C HIS A 561 5.17 24.94 -13.00
N ARG A 562 6.25 24.82 -13.79
CA ARG A 562 7.36 23.87 -13.63
C ARG A 562 7.05 22.37 -13.83
N ASP A 563 5.81 22.00 -14.13
CA ASP A 563 5.37 20.61 -14.37
C ASP A 563 4.29 20.56 -15.48
N VAL A 564 4.59 21.15 -16.62
CA VAL A 564 3.68 21.23 -17.76
C VAL A 564 3.68 19.89 -18.51
N LYS A 565 2.54 19.19 -18.47
CA LYS A 565 2.32 17.89 -19.13
C LYS A 565 0.83 17.71 -19.46
N LEU A 566 0.48 16.80 -20.37
CA LEU A 566 -0.91 16.62 -20.82
C LEU A 566 -1.89 16.28 -19.68
N SER A 567 -1.49 15.48 -18.68
CA SER A 567 -2.33 15.14 -17.52
C SER A 567 -2.64 16.33 -16.62
N ASN A 568 -1.86 17.42 -16.71
CA ASN A 568 -2.10 18.66 -15.96
C ASN A 568 -2.97 19.66 -16.75
N PHE A 569 -3.54 19.26 -17.89
CA PHE A 569 -4.54 20.04 -18.61
C PHE A 569 -5.84 19.25 -18.71
N ALA A 570 -6.95 19.85 -18.29
CA ALA A 570 -8.26 19.22 -18.35
C ALA A 570 -9.32 20.12 -18.96
N LEU A 571 -10.39 19.51 -19.44
CA LEU A 571 -11.48 20.20 -20.09
C LEU A 571 -12.53 20.67 -19.07
N THR A 572 -13.13 21.83 -19.32
CA THR A 572 -14.35 22.23 -18.63
C THR A 572 -15.49 21.25 -18.92
N GLN A 573 -16.51 21.26 -18.06
CA GLN A 573 -17.75 20.55 -18.36
C GLN A 573 -18.38 21.09 -19.66
N PRO A 574 -19.00 20.22 -20.50
CA PRO A 574 -19.62 20.62 -21.75
C PRO A 574 -20.76 21.62 -21.52
N LYS A 575 -20.76 22.73 -22.24
CA LYS A 575 -21.89 23.67 -22.24
C LYS A 575 -22.97 23.18 -23.21
N THR A 576 -24.19 22.94 -22.74
CA THR A 576 -25.33 22.58 -23.60
C THR A 576 -25.88 23.82 -24.33
N PRO A 577 -26.32 23.70 -25.60
CA PRO A 577 -26.44 22.48 -26.41
C PRO A 577 -25.25 22.15 -27.33
N GLY A 578 -24.16 22.93 -27.31
CA GLY A 578 -23.04 22.79 -28.27
C GLY A 578 -21.89 21.86 -27.85
N ASN A 579 -21.93 21.30 -26.65
CA ASN A 579 -20.82 20.56 -26.02
C ASN A 579 -19.46 21.26 -26.10
N GLN A 580 -19.49 22.59 -26.10
CA GLN A 580 -18.28 23.40 -26.12
C GLN A 580 -17.51 23.24 -24.82
N VAL A 581 -16.21 23.06 -24.93
CA VAL A 581 -15.28 22.89 -23.82
C VAL A 581 -14.04 23.75 -24.04
N SER A 582 -13.39 24.13 -22.95
CA SER A 582 -12.11 24.84 -22.95
C SER A 582 -11.10 24.12 -22.06
N VAL A 583 -9.83 24.22 -22.42
CA VAL A 583 -8.70 23.70 -21.64
C VAL A 583 -8.44 24.60 -20.43
N LYS A 584 -8.24 23.97 -19.28
CA LYS A 584 -7.78 24.58 -18.03
C LYS A 584 -6.56 23.84 -17.51
N ILE A 585 -5.65 24.55 -16.85
CA ILE A 585 -4.45 24.00 -16.25
C ILE A 585 -4.67 23.61 -14.78
N LEU A 586 -4.02 22.53 -14.35
CA LEU A 586 -4.16 21.86 -13.05
C LEU A 586 -2.81 21.61 -12.38
N ASP A 587 -2.88 21.28 -11.09
CA ASP A 587 -1.76 20.80 -10.27
C ASP A 587 -0.61 21.80 -10.09
N PHE A 588 -0.83 22.76 -9.19
CA PHE A 588 0.11 23.84 -8.90
C PHE A 588 1.11 23.50 -7.78
N GLY A 589 1.25 22.23 -7.40
CA GLY A 589 2.10 21.83 -6.26
C GLY A 589 3.58 22.24 -6.39
N LEU A 590 4.10 22.28 -7.62
CA LEU A 590 5.47 22.69 -7.95
C LEU A 590 5.58 24.13 -8.44
N SER A 591 4.47 24.86 -8.49
CA SER A 591 4.44 26.23 -9.01
C SER A 591 5.14 27.21 -8.08
N HIS A 592 5.64 28.31 -8.64
CA HIS A 592 6.38 29.33 -7.89
C HIS A 592 6.21 30.72 -8.49
N VAL A 593 6.05 31.71 -7.61
CA VAL A 593 6.02 33.13 -8.01
C VAL A 593 7.47 33.62 -8.10
N TYR A 594 8.01 33.67 -9.32
CA TYR A 594 9.44 33.88 -9.58
C TYR A 594 9.89 35.35 -9.47
N ALA A 595 8.96 36.30 -9.37
CA ALA A 595 9.28 37.71 -9.19
C ALA A 595 8.20 38.44 -8.37
N ASP A 596 8.60 39.49 -7.65
CA ASP A 596 7.69 40.35 -6.87
C ASP A 596 6.86 41.30 -7.76
N ALA A 597 6.30 42.41 -7.26
CA ALA A 597 5.61 43.39 -8.12
C ALA A 597 6.59 44.34 -8.83
N ASP A 598 7.76 44.57 -8.24
CA ASP A 598 8.76 45.53 -8.69
C ASP A 598 9.73 44.97 -9.73
N GLY A 599 9.72 43.65 -9.94
CA GLY A 599 10.54 42.96 -10.94
C GLY A 599 11.73 42.23 -10.35
N ASN A 600 11.88 42.23 -9.03
CA ASN A 600 12.97 41.51 -8.38
C ASN A 600 12.65 40.02 -8.36
N LEU A 601 13.63 39.22 -8.77
CA LEU A 601 13.53 37.77 -8.76
C LEU A 601 13.39 37.25 -7.34
N ARG A 602 12.57 36.21 -7.18
CA ARG A 602 12.32 35.51 -5.94
C ARG A 602 12.83 34.10 -6.04
N ASP A 603 13.78 33.77 -5.18
CA ASP A 603 14.24 32.40 -5.03
C ASP A 603 13.13 31.53 -4.43
N ASP A 604 13.06 30.28 -4.87
CA ASP A 604 12.22 29.28 -4.23
C ASP A 604 13.00 28.64 -3.08
N PRO A 605 12.56 28.78 -1.82
CA PRO A 605 13.26 28.18 -0.69
C PRO A 605 13.14 26.65 -0.65
N ARG A 606 12.33 26.03 -1.53
CA ARG A 606 12.08 24.59 -1.59
C ARG A 606 13.13 23.90 -2.46
N ASP A 607 13.77 22.86 -1.91
CA ASP A 607 14.81 22.07 -2.60
C ASP A 607 14.17 20.99 -3.49
N PHE A 608 13.69 21.40 -4.66
CA PHE A 608 13.14 20.48 -5.67
C PHE A 608 14.21 20.09 -6.69
N ASN A 609 14.35 18.78 -6.93
CA ASN A 609 15.26 18.28 -7.96
C ASN A 609 14.57 18.21 -9.34
N PHE A 610 14.43 19.37 -10.00
CA PHE A 610 13.81 19.48 -11.32
C PHE A 610 14.57 18.72 -12.42
N SER A 611 15.89 18.51 -12.26
CA SER A 611 16.70 17.79 -13.27
C SER A 611 16.23 16.36 -13.53
N LYS A 612 15.62 15.71 -12.54
CA LYS A 612 15.08 14.34 -12.62
C LYS A 612 13.68 14.26 -13.24
N MET A 613 13.04 15.39 -13.50
CA MET A 613 11.70 15.38 -14.10
C MET A 613 11.77 14.92 -15.55
N LYS A 614 10.89 13.99 -15.94
CA LYS A 614 10.88 13.39 -17.29
C LYS A 614 10.80 14.43 -18.40
N TYR A 615 9.96 15.45 -18.19
CA TYR A 615 9.69 16.50 -19.16
C TYR A 615 10.61 17.72 -19.01
N SER A 616 11.64 17.68 -18.15
CA SER A 616 12.56 18.82 -17.96
C SER A 616 13.14 19.31 -19.29
N SER A 617 13.32 20.63 -19.42
CA SER A 617 14.05 21.21 -20.55
C SER A 617 15.53 20.79 -20.50
N TYR A 618 16.27 21.05 -21.58
CA TYR A 618 17.70 20.81 -21.62
C TYR A 618 18.43 21.56 -20.49
N ASP A 619 18.12 22.84 -20.27
CA ASP A 619 18.78 23.65 -19.23
C ASP A 619 18.41 23.17 -17.82
N VAL A 620 17.14 22.84 -17.58
CA VAL A 620 16.68 22.31 -16.29
C VAL A 620 17.31 20.95 -15.99
N SER A 621 17.55 20.12 -17.02
CA SER A 621 18.26 18.85 -16.85
C SER A 621 19.74 19.00 -16.46
N LEU A 622 20.34 20.17 -16.72
CA LEU A 622 21.69 20.53 -16.27
C LEU A 622 21.72 21.17 -14.87
N GLY A 623 20.56 21.33 -14.23
CA GLY A 623 20.44 21.89 -12.88
C GLY A 623 20.08 23.38 -12.84
N CYS A 624 19.66 23.98 -13.95
CA CYS A 624 19.07 25.33 -13.93
C CYS A 624 17.66 25.30 -13.34
N ASP A 625 17.28 26.36 -12.63
CA ASP A 625 15.91 26.50 -12.13
C ASP A 625 14.93 26.77 -13.27
N PRO A 626 13.74 26.13 -13.27
CA PRO A 626 12.76 26.32 -14.33
C PRO A 626 12.23 27.76 -14.38
N ALA A 627 12.30 28.35 -15.58
CA ALA A 627 11.84 29.68 -15.91
C ALA A 627 10.61 29.64 -16.86
N PRO A 628 9.97 30.79 -17.16
CA PRO A 628 8.83 30.84 -18.09
C PRO A 628 9.08 30.19 -19.45
N LYS A 629 10.31 30.24 -19.97
CA LYS A 629 10.67 29.57 -21.23
C LYS A 629 10.55 28.05 -21.13
N ASP A 630 10.85 27.49 -19.96
CA ASP A 630 10.89 26.04 -19.72
C ASP A 630 9.48 25.46 -19.68
N ASP A 631 8.50 26.21 -19.16
CA ASP A 631 7.07 25.83 -19.24
C ASP A 631 6.60 25.72 -20.70
N VAL A 632 7.08 26.62 -21.58
CA VAL A 632 6.77 26.56 -23.03
C VAL A 632 7.49 25.39 -23.70
N ILE A 633 8.73 25.12 -23.35
CA ILE A 633 9.48 23.95 -23.85
C ILE A 633 8.78 22.65 -23.42
N GLN A 634 8.36 22.55 -22.16
CA GLN A 634 7.59 21.43 -21.65
C GLN A 634 6.25 21.27 -22.38
N ALA A 635 5.54 22.38 -22.65
CA ALA A 635 4.34 22.35 -23.49
C ALA A 635 4.63 21.83 -24.91
N SER A 636 5.78 22.16 -25.51
CA SER A 636 6.16 21.64 -26.83
C SER A 636 6.32 20.11 -26.82
N TYR A 637 6.86 19.54 -25.73
CA TYR A 637 6.95 18.09 -25.54
C TYR A 637 5.57 17.45 -25.37
N ALA A 638 4.68 18.10 -24.60
CA ALA A 638 3.30 17.65 -24.41
C ALA A 638 2.49 17.68 -25.73
N ILE A 639 2.65 18.72 -26.54
CA ILE A 639 2.04 18.84 -27.88
C ILE A 639 2.59 17.76 -28.83
N LEU A 640 3.91 17.50 -28.77
CA LEU A 640 4.52 16.42 -29.54
C LEU A 640 3.90 15.07 -29.14
N TYR A 641 3.78 14.79 -27.85
CA TYR A 641 3.13 13.57 -27.35
C TYR A 641 1.65 13.49 -27.78
N ALA A 642 0.92 14.61 -27.74
CA ALA A 642 -0.48 14.72 -28.18
C ALA A 642 -0.69 14.37 -29.68
N SER A 643 0.33 14.56 -30.51
CA SER A 643 0.28 14.25 -31.95
C SER A 643 0.32 12.74 -32.29
N GLY A 644 0.58 11.88 -31.30
CA GLY A 644 0.80 10.45 -31.51
C GLY A 644 2.27 10.02 -31.50
N PHE A 645 3.21 10.97 -31.41
CA PHE A 645 4.61 10.64 -31.19
C PHE A 645 4.77 9.88 -29.87
N ASP A 646 5.48 8.74 -29.90
CA ASP A 646 5.76 7.95 -28.71
C ASP A 646 6.88 8.58 -27.88
N PHE A 647 6.53 9.71 -27.23
CA PHE A 647 7.43 10.42 -26.34
C PHE A 647 7.87 9.53 -25.17
N ARG A 648 7.02 8.60 -24.73
CA ARG A 648 7.34 7.66 -23.64
C ARG A 648 8.45 6.70 -24.05
N GLN A 649 8.44 6.18 -25.27
CA GLN A 649 9.56 5.41 -25.80
C GLN A 649 10.80 6.28 -25.92
N LYS A 650 10.67 7.52 -26.39
CA LYS A 650 11.82 8.43 -26.52
C LYS A 650 12.49 8.72 -25.16
N LEU A 651 11.71 8.91 -24.10
CA LEU A 651 12.20 9.07 -22.73
C LEU A 651 12.99 7.87 -22.19
N LYS A 652 12.87 6.68 -22.79
CA LYS A 652 13.66 5.48 -22.42
C LYS A 652 15.02 5.42 -23.12
N SER A 653 15.31 6.37 -24.03
CA SER A 653 16.62 6.42 -24.69
C SER A 653 17.73 6.67 -23.65
N PRO A 654 18.97 6.24 -23.91
CA PRO A 654 20.12 6.60 -23.08
C PRO A 654 20.16 8.12 -22.81
N GLU A 655 20.58 8.50 -21.60
CA GLU A 655 20.50 9.89 -21.14
C GLU A 655 21.16 10.87 -22.13
N ASN A 656 22.36 10.53 -22.63
CA ASN A 656 23.05 11.34 -23.64
C ASN A 656 22.25 11.50 -24.95
N ASP A 657 21.58 10.46 -25.41
CA ASP A 657 20.79 10.49 -26.65
C ASP A 657 19.51 11.32 -26.47
N LEU A 658 18.87 11.19 -25.30
CA LEU A 658 17.72 12.00 -24.93
C LEU A 658 18.11 13.48 -24.80
N MET A 659 19.23 13.77 -24.14
CA MET A 659 19.76 15.12 -23.95
C MET A 659 20.08 15.79 -25.29
N ASN A 660 20.79 15.07 -26.17
CA ASN A 660 21.10 15.54 -27.51
C ASN A 660 19.83 15.77 -28.32
N TRP A 661 18.86 14.85 -28.25
CA TRP A 661 17.59 15.03 -28.95
C TRP A 661 16.79 16.22 -28.43
N LYS A 662 16.72 16.44 -27.10
CA LYS A 662 16.08 17.63 -26.51
C LYS A 662 16.74 18.91 -27.03
N ARG A 663 18.07 18.93 -27.11
CA ARG A 663 18.84 20.07 -27.64
C ARG A 663 18.57 20.30 -29.13
N GLU A 664 18.65 19.27 -29.96
CA GLU A 664 18.43 19.41 -31.41
C GLU A 664 16.96 19.70 -31.75
N LEU A 665 15.99 19.24 -30.96
CA LEU A 665 14.57 19.58 -31.17
C LEU A 665 14.35 21.09 -31.08
N ILE A 666 15.08 21.77 -30.20
CA ILE A 666 15.00 23.22 -30.00
C ILE A 666 15.86 23.95 -31.04
N ARG A 667 17.09 23.47 -31.30
CA ARG A 667 18.06 24.16 -32.17
C ARG A 667 17.79 24.00 -33.66
N THR A 668 17.34 22.83 -34.08
CA THR A 668 17.12 22.43 -35.48
C THR A 668 15.79 21.69 -35.59
N SER A 669 14.73 22.32 -35.07
CA SER A 669 13.38 21.75 -35.02
C SER A 669 12.89 21.28 -36.39
N GLY A 670 13.17 22.04 -37.44
CA GLY A 670 12.86 21.70 -38.82
C GLY A 670 13.37 20.33 -39.26
N ASP A 671 14.56 19.91 -38.83
CA ASP A 671 15.16 18.62 -39.17
C ASP A 671 14.80 17.51 -38.18
N THR A 672 14.63 17.87 -36.91
CA THR A 672 14.45 16.92 -35.80
C THR A 672 13.00 16.46 -35.61
N LEU A 673 12.02 17.28 -36.01
CA LEU A 673 10.61 16.95 -35.86
C LEU A 673 10.22 15.72 -36.69
N PRO A 674 9.40 14.81 -36.13
CA PRO A 674 8.88 13.69 -36.89
C PRO A 674 7.98 14.18 -38.03
N LEU A 675 7.91 13.43 -39.13
CA LEU A 675 7.18 13.81 -40.35
C LEU A 675 5.73 14.25 -40.07
N MET A 676 5.06 13.58 -39.13
CA MET A 676 3.69 13.88 -38.72
C MET A 676 3.51 15.29 -38.13
N MET A 677 4.60 15.88 -37.61
CA MET A 677 4.64 17.18 -36.91
C MET A 677 5.37 18.29 -37.67
N LYS A 678 5.88 18.02 -38.87
CA LYS A 678 6.50 19.05 -39.75
C LYS A 678 5.58 20.23 -40.05
N PHE A 679 4.25 20.06 -39.97
CA PHE A 679 3.32 21.18 -40.14
C PHE A 679 3.36 22.18 -38.97
N MET A 680 3.88 21.77 -37.80
CA MET A 680 4.06 22.64 -36.63
C MET A 680 5.44 23.28 -36.55
N THR A 681 6.28 23.15 -37.58
CA THR A 681 7.63 23.73 -37.60
C THR A 681 7.66 25.22 -37.21
N PRO A 682 6.77 26.10 -37.70
CA PRO A 682 6.78 27.52 -37.30
C PRO A 682 6.68 27.75 -35.78
N PHE A 683 5.89 26.92 -35.07
CA PHE A 683 5.80 26.98 -33.61
C PHE A 683 7.09 26.51 -32.94
N PHE A 684 7.64 25.37 -33.37
CA PHE A 684 8.86 24.83 -32.75
C PHE A 684 10.11 25.66 -33.05
N GLU A 685 10.20 26.32 -34.21
CA GLU A 685 11.26 27.30 -34.50
C GLU A 685 11.18 28.48 -33.52
N MET A 686 9.99 29.01 -33.25
CA MET A 686 9.79 30.08 -32.27
C MET A 686 10.14 29.65 -30.85
N VAL A 687 9.83 28.40 -30.46
CA VAL A 687 10.29 27.83 -29.17
C VAL A 687 11.82 27.80 -29.10
N GLY A 688 12.48 27.56 -30.24
CA GLY A 688 13.95 27.60 -30.39
C GLY A 688 14.59 28.97 -30.17
N GLU A 689 13.83 30.06 -30.35
CA GLU A 689 14.30 31.44 -30.18
C GLU A 689 14.19 31.93 -28.72
N LEU A 690 13.52 31.17 -27.84
CA LEU A 690 13.35 31.54 -26.44
C LEU A 690 14.68 31.53 -25.68
N ASN A 691 14.87 32.51 -24.81
CA ASN A 691 16.07 32.67 -23.99
C ASN A 691 15.72 33.29 -22.64
N ASP A 692 16.69 33.31 -21.71
CA ASP A 692 16.49 33.81 -20.34
C ASP A 692 16.45 35.34 -20.22
N ILE A 693 16.87 36.05 -21.27
CA ILE A 693 17.04 37.51 -21.25
C ILE A 693 15.74 38.20 -21.68
N ILE A 694 15.07 37.65 -22.69
CA ILE A 694 13.89 38.24 -23.30
C ILE A 694 12.64 37.54 -22.75
N PRO A 695 11.67 38.29 -22.19
CA PRO A 695 10.41 37.71 -21.76
C PRO A 695 9.72 36.95 -22.90
N VAL A 696 9.07 35.83 -22.55
CA VAL A 696 8.35 34.99 -23.51
C VAL A 696 7.24 35.80 -24.19
N ASN A 697 7.31 35.94 -25.52
CA ASN A 697 6.26 36.57 -26.32
C ASN A 697 5.18 35.56 -26.69
N HIS A 698 4.19 35.39 -25.80
CA HIS A 698 3.08 34.45 -26.00
C HIS A 698 2.18 34.80 -27.18
N ASP A 699 2.04 36.08 -27.53
CA ASP A 699 1.24 36.49 -28.68
C ASP A 699 1.88 36.01 -29.99
N LEU A 700 3.21 36.11 -30.08
CA LEU A 700 3.95 35.58 -31.22
C LEU A 700 3.89 34.04 -31.27
N LEU A 701 4.00 33.34 -30.14
CA LEU A 701 3.83 31.87 -30.09
C LEU A 701 2.44 31.44 -30.60
N LYS A 702 1.38 32.12 -30.16
CA LYS A 702 0.01 31.89 -30.63
C LYS A 702 -0.15 32.21 -32.13
N GLN A 703 0.47 33.28 -32.61
CA GLN A 703 0.49 33.62 -34.04
C GLN A 703 1.16 32.50 -34.85
N ARG A 704 2.32 32.00 -34.41
CA ARG A 704 3.02 30.89 -35.06
C ARG A 704 2.20 29.60 -35.07
N ILE A 705 1.46 29.31 -34.00
CA ILE A 705 0.49 28.19 -33.97
C ILE A 705 -0.60 28.38 -35.03
N GLN A 706 -1.16 29.59 -35.16
CA GLN A 706 -2.17 29.90 -36.18
C GLN A 706 -1.62 29.76 -37.62
N GLU A 707 -0.35 30.11 -37.85
CA GLU A 707 0.32 29.96 -39.14
C GLU A 707 0.55 28.48 -39.55
N CYS A 708 0.64 27.56 -38.58
CA CYS A 708 0.83 26.13 -38.84
C CYS A 708 -0.36 25.50 -39.58
N LEU A 709 -1.56 26.08 -39.46
CA LEU A 709 -2.77 25.63 -40.15
C LEU A 709 -3.73 26.80 -40.35
N SER A 710 -3.44 27.66 -41.34
CA SER A 710 -4.14 28.93 -41.59
C SER A 710 -5.64 28.80 -41.89
N GLU A 711 -6.08 27.63 -42.35
CA GLU A 711 -7.49 27.30 -42.62
C GLU A 711 -8.32 26.99 -41.36
N VAL A 712 -7.68 26.78 -40.21
CA VAL A 712 -8.34 26.50 -38.93
C VAL A 712 -8.18 27.69 -38.00
N ASP A 713 -9.29 28.22 -37.47
CA ASP A 713 -9.23 29.20 -36.37
C ASP A 713 -8.73 28.52 -35.09
N ALA A 714 -7.48 28.78 -34.71
CA ALA A 714 -6.84 28.18 -33.54
C ALA A 714 -7.47 28.64 -32.21
N ASN A 715 -8.16 29.79 -32.20
CA ASN A 715 -8.84 30.33 -31.02
C ASN A 715 -10.30 29.86 -30.89
N SER A 716 -10.80 29.07 -31.85
CA SER A 716 -12.16 28.51 -31.79
C SER A 716 -12.31 27.49 -30.65
N ASP A 717 -13.55 27.33 -30.18
CA ASP A 717 -13.89 26.39 -29.11
C ASP A 717 -13.58 24.93 -29.51
N LEU A 718 -13.19 24.13 -28.53
CA LEU A 718 -13.11 22.68 -28.68
C LEU A 718 -14.49 22.07 -28.43
N ILE A 719 -14.80 20.98 -29.13
CA ILE A 719 -16.09 20.27 -28.97
C ILE A 719 -15.83 18.88 -28.42
N LEU A 720 -16.43 18.57 -27.27
CA LEU A 720 -16.37 17.22 -26.69
C LEU A 720 -17.56 16.39 -27.18
N THR A 721 -17.25 15.30 -27.87
CA THR A 721 -18.22 14.34 -28.41
C THR A 721 -17.95 12.94 -27.85
N GLN A 722 -18.80 11.99 -28.19
CA GLN A 722 -18.57 10.58 -27.88
C GLN A 722 -18.61 9.76 -29.17
N GLU A 723 -17.61 8.92 -29.38
CA GLU A 723 -17.52 7.94 -30.47
C GLU A 723 -17.32 6.57 -29.82
N ASP A 724 -18.21 5.61 -30.09
CA ASP A 724 -18.23 4.28 -29.48
C ASP A 724 -18.16 4.27 -27.92
N GLY A 725 -18.78 5.28 -27.30
CA GLY A 725 -18.80 5.44 -25.84
C GLY A 725 -17.50 5.97 -25.22
N GLN A 726 -16.49 6.31 -26.05
CA GLN A 726 -15.24 6.95 -25.62
C GLN A 726 -15.28 8.46 -25.90
N PRO A 727 -14.63 9.29 -25.07
CA PRO A 727 -14.57 10.73 -25.29
C PRO A 727 -13.72 11.06 -26.51
N LEU A 728 -14.27 11.86 -27.43
CA LEU A 728 -13.57 12.36 -28.60
C LEU A 728 -13.60 13.89 -28.61
N LEU A 729 -12.42 14.49 -28.69
CA LEU A 729 -12.26 15.94 -28.78
C LEU A 729 -12.03 16.35 -30.25
N ILE A 730 -12.78 17.36 -30.71
CA ILE A 730 -12.74 17.86 -32.10
C ILE A 730 -12.36 19.34 -32.13
#